data_AF-A0A8H4WR83-F1
#
_entry.id   AF-A0A8H4WR83-F1
#
_cell.length_a   1.000
_cell.length_b   1.000
_cell.length_c   1.000
_cell.angle_alpha   90.00
_cell.angle_beta   90.00
_cell.angle_gamma   90.00
#
_symmetry.space_group_name_H-M   'P 1'
#
loop_
_entity.id
_entity.type
_entity.pdbx_description
1 polymer ?
#
loop_
_entity_poly.entity_id
_entity_poly.type
_entity_poly.pdbx_seq_one_letter_code
_entity_poly.pdbx_strand_id
1 'polypeptide(L)'
;MPFAQLVVGSPGSGKSTYCDGMHQFLGAIGRACSVVNLDPANDHTNYPAALDIRNLVKLEEIMKDDKLGPNGGILYALEELEHNFEWLEEGLKEFSEDYVLFDCPGQVELYTHHNSLRNIFYKLQKIGYRLVCVHLSDSFCLTQPSLYVSNVLLSLRAMIQMDMPHINILSKIDKVSEYDELPFNLDYYTDVDDLTYLTPHLESESPALRSEKFGKLNEAIANLIESYGLVRYEVLAVENKKSMMHILRVIDRAGGYVFGGAEGANDTVWAVAMRSESSMLEVQDIQERWIDQKVEYDQMEREAEEEQARIQEEQAMELDQSEPFAPAGGMDPDFGDMTVPKDSGIKAMASGPLKAALLIVSTTAAKDASADASGPILTQVLRDEGDGKWEIYDVKIVSDDVLAIQRQITTWTDGPDRVNLVVTTGGTGFATGDSTPEAITPLLHKQAPGLVHGMLAASLTVTPFAMMSRPAAGIRNSSIIVTLPGSPKGAKENLQAIVKTLPHACIQAAGGNSRAIHSGGIKKLESEAGLTGGDTHSTAAGGCGHHHHGHGHGHNHGHGHGNLVRHTKPGTTLSNDPALGPSRRYRESPYPMLLVEEALSLIEEHTPEPEVVSAPVNQSIINSVLAEDVKARENVPAFRASIVDGYAVVAPKDGQLKGVFPVTAISHASPGEIGALNEGELARITTGAPLPPGATTVVMVEDTILRTMSEDGKEEKEVEIQVDGVKEGENIREVGSDVKQGTVILNKGETISGVGGEIGLLASVGVSEAKVYRRPVVAVLSTGDEIVEYNRPGDLKLGEVRDTNRITLMSAVREWGYEVIDLGIASDKPGTLEETLRDGLRRADLLITTGGVSMGELDLLKPTIERSLGGTIHFGRVAMKPGKPTTFATIPVKDNSGQRVTKIVFSLPGNPASALVTFHLFVLPSLHKLSGASTKGLPRVPAVISHDFPLDPRPEYHRAVVTVGKDGLLSATSTGGQRSSKVGSLRSANALVILPSGKGKLEKGSKVEVLLLSAVQAA
;
A
#
# COMPACT_ATOMS: atom_id res chain seq x y z
N MET A 1 -17.93 14.90 -29.83
CA MET A 1 -17.63 13.45 -29.79
C MET A 1 -18.82 12.83 -29.11
N PRO A 2 -19.61 11.99 -29.79
CA PRO A 2 -20.85 11.52 -29.23
C PRO A 2 -20.60 10.46 -28.14
N PHE A 3 -21.41 10.52 -27.10
CA PHE A 3 -21.41 9.58 -25.99
C PHE A 3 -22.67 8.74 -26.07
N ALA A 4 -22.56 7.46 -25.72
CA ALA A 4 -23.73 6.61 -25.66
C ALA A 4 -23.70 5.57 -24.55
N GLN A 5 -24.89 5.22 -24.08
CA GLN A 5 -25.14 4.12 -23.16
C GLN A 5 -25.71 2.94 -23.93
N LEU A 6 -25.14 1.76 -23.67
CA LEU A 6 -25.63 0.50 -24.21
C LEU A 6 -26.38 -0.24 -23.11
N VAL A 7 -27.70 -0.18 -23.14
CA VAL A 7 -28.54 -0.69 -22.05
C VAL A 7 -28.86 -2.16 -22.33
N VAL A 8 -28.20 -3.05 -21.58
CA VAL A 8 -28.35 -4.51 -21.68
C VAL A 8 -28.85 -5.10 -20.37
N GLY A 9 -29.34 -6.33 -20.40
CA GLY A 9 -29.88 -7.01 -19.23
C GLY A 9 -31.02 -7.96 -19.57
N SER A 10 -31.29 -8.88 -18.65
CA SER A 10 -32.28 -9.94 -18.86
C SER A 10 -33.68 -9.37 -19.13
N PRO A 11 -34.62 -10.17 -19.66
CA PRO A 11 -36.01 -9.73 -19.78
C PRO A 11 -36.55 -9.32 -18.39
N GLY A 12 -37.28 -8.21 -18.34
CA GLY A 12 -37.85 -7.72 -17.08
C GLY A 12 -36.93 -6.86 -16.20
N SER A 13 -35.64 -6.73 -16.51
CA SER A 13 -34.69 -5.90 -15.71
C SER A 13 -34.90 -4.38 -15.81
N GLY A 14 -35.91 -3.92 -16.54
CA GLY A 14 -36.27 -2.50 -16.61
C GLY A 14 -35.48 -1.67 -17.63
N LYS A 15 -34.89 -2.28 -18.66
CA LYS A 15 -34.14 -1.57 -19.73
C LYS A 15 -34.90 -0.41 -20.36
N SER A 16 -36.08 -0.65 -20.93
CA SER A 16 -36.87 0.40 -21.57
C SER A 16 -37.36 1.46 -20.57
N THR A 17 -37.65 1.07 -19.33
CA THR A 17 -37.99 2.00 -18.23
C THR A 17 -36.81 2.90 -17.87
N TYR A 18 -35.61 2.33 -17.81
CA TYR A 18 -34.39 3.09 -17.60
C TYR A 18 -34.10 4.05 -18.76
N CYS A 19 -34.25 3.61 -20.01
CA CYS A 19 -34.08 4.48 -21.17
C CYS A 19 -35.06 5.65 -21.16
N ASP A 20 -36.33 5.41 -20.84
CA ASP A 20 -37.35 6.46 -20.69
C ASP A 20 -37.00 7.43 -19.54
N GLY A 21 -36.75 6.90 -18.34
CA GLY A 21 -36.40 7.72 -17.17
C GLY A 21 -35.11 8.52 -17.37
N MET A 22 -34.09 7.93 -18.00
CA MET A 22 -32.82 8.61 -18.30
C MET A 22 -32.99 9.66 -19.39
N HIS A 23 -33.80 9.40 -20.41
CA HIS A 23 -34.13 10.39 -21.44
C HIS A 23 -34.83 11.61 -20.84
N GLN A 24 -35.85 11.40 -20.00
CA GLN A 24 -36.55 12.48 -19.29
C GLN A 24 -35.60 13.23 -18.33
N PHE A 25 -34.76 12.50 -17.59
CA PHE A 25 -33.81 13.09 -16.65
C PHE A 25 -32.74 13.94 -17.34
N LEU A 26 -32.15 13.44 -18.44
CA LEU A 26 -31.18 14.19 -19.26
C LEU A 26 -31.82 15.45 -19.85
N GLY A 27 -33.06 15.35 -20.36
CA GLY A 27 -33.82 16.50 -20.84
C GLY A 27 -34.07 17.55 -19.75
N ALA A 28 -34.44 17.12 -18.53
CA ALA A 28 -34.67 18.01 -17.40
C ALA A 28 -33.41 18.78 -16.95
N ILE A 29 -32.22 18.19 -17.12
CA ILE A 29 -30.94 18.86 -16.82
C ILE A 29 -30.33 19.58 -18.04
N GLY A 30 -31.07 19.69 -19.15
CA GLY A 30 -30.67 20.44 -20.34
C GLY A 30 -29.65 19.72 -21.24
N ARG A 31 -29.54 18.40 -21.16
CA ARG A 31 -28.68 17.59 -22.04
C ARG A 31 -29.51 16.98 -23.17
N ALA A 32 -29.17 17.28 -24.41
CA ALA A 32 -29.80 16.69 -25.58
C ALA A 32 -29.57 15.17 -25.58
N CYS A 33 -30.66 14.40 -25.72
CA CYS A 33 -30.62 12.95 -25.60
C CYS A 33 -31.57 12.30 -26.61
N SER A 34 -31.05 11.35 -27.38
CA SER A 34 -31.79 10.58 -28.38
C SER A 34 -31.78 9.08 -28.02
N VAL A 35 -32.94 8.42 -28.08
CA VAL A 35 -33.07 6.99 -27.77
C VAL A 35 -33.20 6.18 -29.05
N VAL A 36 -32.37 5.15 -29.21
CA VAL A 36 -32.40 4.20 -30.32
C VAL A 36 -32.94 2.87 -29.82
N ASN A 37 -34.09 2.44 -30.36
CA ASN A 37 -34.67 1.14 -30.07
C ASN A 37 -34.00 0.06 -30.93
N LEU A 38 -33.23 -0.82 -30.29
CA LEU A 38 -32.63 -2.01 -30.91
C LEU A 38 -33.37 -3.31 -30.55
N ASP A 39 -34.46 -3.24 -29.77
CA ASP A 39 -35.29 -4.40 -29.45
C ASP A 39 -36.45 -4.56 -30.47
N PRO A 40 -36.38 -5.51 -31.41
CA PRO A 40 -37.43 -5.73 -32.40
C PRO A 40 -38.69 -6.34 -31.79
N ALA A 41 -38.65 -6.82 -30.54
CA ALA A 41 -39.81 -7.35 -29.81
C ALA A 41 -40.53 -6.29 -28.98
N ASN A 42 -40.02 -5.05 -28.93
CA ASN A 42 -40.63 -3.96 -28.17
C ASN A 42 -41.65 -3.20 -29.03
N ASP A 43 -42.91 -3.65 -29.00
CA ASP A 43 -43.96 -3.08 -29.84
C ASP A 43 -44.41 -1.67 -29.43
N HIS A 44 -44.21 -1.32 -28.17
CA HIS A 44 -44.68 -0.07 -27.56
C HIS A 44 -43.59 0.53 -26.66
N THR A 45 -42.75 1.40 -27.22
CA THR A 45 -41.79 2.17 -26.44
C THR A 45 -42.49 3.29 -25.67
N ASN A 46 -42.11 3.52 -24.40
CA ASN A 46 -42.61 4.64 -23.61
C ASN A 46 -41.87 5.96 -23.87
N TYR A 47 -40.79 5.89 -24.65
CA TYR A 47 -39.97 7.02 -25.07
C TYR A 47 -40.11 7.27 -26.59
N PRO A 48 -39.83 8.51 -27.05
CA PRO A 48 -39.76 8.81 -28.48
C PRO A 48 -38.48 8.23 -29.08
N ALA A 49 -38.60 7.11 -29.83
CA ALA A 49 -37.47 6.50 -30.51
C ALA A 49 -37.00 7.38 -31.69
N ALA A 50 -35.76 7.86 -31.63
CA ALA A 50 -35.11 8.59 -32.72
C ALA A 50 -34.80 7.67 -33.91
N LEU A 51 -34.47 6.41 -33.61
CA LEU A 51 -34.30 5.35 -34.59
C LEU A 51 -34.86 4.03 -34.03
N ASP A 52 -35.51 3.24 -34.88
CA ASP A 52 -36.20 2.02 -34.47
C ASP A 52 -35.89 0.87 -35.43
N ILE A 53 -35.28 -0.20 -34.92
CA ILE A 53 -34.90 -1.39 -35.69
C ILE A 53 -36.09 -2.02 -36.43
N ARG A 54 -37.32 -1.84 -35.94
CA ARG A 54 -38.53 -2.36 -36.58
C ARG A 54 -38.82 -1.74 -37.95
N ASN A 55 -38.21 -0.59 -38.26
CA ASN A 55 -38.26 0.03 -39.57
C ASN A 55 -37.32 -0.65 -40.58
N LEU A 56 -36.30 -1.35 -40.09
CA LEU A 56 -35.40 -2.16 -40.91
C LEU A 56 -35.96 -3.57 -41.08
N VAL A 57 -36.24 -4.25 -39.97
CA VAL A 57 -36.69 -5.65 -39.96
C VAL A 57 -37.75 -5.86 -38.87
N LYS A 58 -38.84 -6.56 -39.21
CA LYS A 58 -39.91 -6.91 -38.26
C LYS A 58 -39.78 -8.34 -37.77
N LEU A 59 -39.96 -8.53 -36.46
CA LEU A 59 -39.80 -9.83 -35.83
C LEU A 59 -40.82 -10.87 -36.34
N GLU A 60 -42.07 -10.45 -36.59
CA GLU A 60 -43.12 -11.34 -37.09
C GLU A 60 -42.82 -11.88 -38.50
N GLU A 61 -42.16 -11.05 -39.33
CA GLU A 61 -41.78 -11.42 -40.69
C GLU A 61 -40.67 -12.48 -40.67
N ILE A 62 -39.60 -12.27 -39.87
CA ILE A 62 -38.53 -13.26 -39.68
C ILE A 62 -39.07 -14.60 -39.16
N MET A 63 -39.86 -14.55 -38.09
CA MET A 63 -40.39 -15.77 -37.46
C MET A 63 -41.23 -16.59 -38.45
N LYS A 64 -41.98 -15.91 -39.33
CA LYS A 64 -42.83 -16.55 -40.33
C LYS A 64 -42.03 -17.11 -41.51
N ASP A 65 -41.11 -16.33 -42.05
CA ASP A 65 -40.40 -16.66 -43.29
C ASP A 65 -39.30 -17.71 -43.05
N ASP A 66 -38.56 -17.59 -41.95
CA ASP A 66 -37.47 -18.51 -41.59
C ASP A 66 -37.88 -19.63 -40.62
N LYS A 67 -39.17 -19.65 -40.22
CA LYS A 67 -39.74 -20.62 -39.25
C LYS A 67 -38.98 -20.65 -37.92
N LEU A 68 -38.51 -19.49 -37.48
CA LEU A 68 -37.78 -19.31 -36.22
C LEU A 68 -38.75 -19.02 -35.06
N GLY A 69 -38.39 -19.47 -33.85
CA GLY A 69 -39.05 -19.03 -32.62
C GLY A 69 -38.61 -17.61 -32.21
N PRO A 70 -39.26 -16.98 -31.21
CA PRO A 70 -39.02 -15.58 -30.83
C PRO A 70 -37.55 -15.24 -30.57
N ASN A 71 -36.82 -16.08 -29.80
CA ASN A 71 -35.39 -15.86 -29.53
C ASN A 71 -34.53 -16.00 -30.79
N GLY A 72 -34.85 -16.96 -31.67
CA GLY A 72 -34.16 -17.13 -32.94
C GLY A 72 -34.42 -15.97 -33.89
N GLY A 73 -35.64 -15.44 -33.91
CA GLY A 73 -35.99 -14.25 -34.69
C GLY A 73 -35.25 -13.01 -34.22
N ILE A 74 -35.08 -12.80 -32.91
CA ILE A 74 -34.34 -11.65 -32.38
C ILE A 74 -32.84 -11.74 -32.70
N LEU A 75 -32.25 -12.93 -32.58
CA LEU A 75 -30.86 -13.17 -32.99
C LEU A 75 -30.67 -12.83 -34.48
N TYR A 76 -31.55 -13.36 -35.33
CA TYR A 76 -31.53 -13.09 -36.77
C TYR A 76 -31.72 -11.59 -37.08
N ALA A 77 -32.62 -10.90 -36.38
CA ALA A 77 -32.81 -9.46 -36.55
C ALA A 77 -31.54 -8.66 -36.26
N LEU A 78 -30.75 -9.06 -35.25
CA LEU A 78 -29.48 -8.40 -34.94
C LEU A 78 -28.35 -8.79 -35.91
N GLU A 79 -28.36 -10.01 -36.46
CA GLU A 79 -27.48 -10.39 -37.57
C GLU A 79 -27.78 -9.55 -38.82
N GLU A 80 -29.05 -9.33 -39.13
CA GLU A 80 -29.48 -8.51 -40.26
C GLU A 80 -29.11 -7.03 -40.05
N LEU A 81 -29.27 -6.50 -38.83
CA LEU A 81 -28.78 -5.17 -38.48
C LEU A 81 -27.25 -5.08 -38.57
N GLU A 82 -26.51 -6.11 -38.16
CA GLU A 82 -25.06 -6.17 -38.29
C GLU A 82 -24.63 -6.16 -39.76
N HIS A 83 -25.35 -6.88 -40.63
CA HIS A 83 -25.12 -6.93 -42.07
C HIS A 83 -25.41 -5.59 -42.73
N ASN A 84 -26.50 -4.93 -42.34
CA ASN A 84 -26.95 -3.64 -42.87
C ASN A 84 -26.58 -2.48 -41.92
N PHE A 85 -25.35 -2.50 -41.37
CA PHE A 85 -24.93 -1.52 -40.36
C PHE A 85 -24.96 -0.07 -40.88
N GLU A 86 -24.85 0.12 -42.20
CA GLU A 86 -24.95 1.43 -42.85
C GLU A 86 -26.28 2.14 -42.51
N TRP A 87 -27.38 1.39 -42.36
CA TRP A 87 -28.68 1.96 -41.95
C TRP A 87 -28.60 2.62 -40.57
N LEU A 88 -27.95 1.94 -39.62
CA LEU A 88 -27.74 2.47 -38.27
C LEU A 88 -26.78 3.67 -38.29
N GLU A 89 -25.70 3.59 -39.07
CA GLU A 89 -24.74 4.70 -39.22
C GLU A 89 -25.38 5.94 -39.83
N GLU A 90 -26.22 5.79 -40.86
CA GLU A 90 -26.94 6.89 -41.51
C GLU A 90 -27.97 7.52 -40.57
N GLY A 91 -28.77 6.71 -39.87
CA GLY A 91 -29.73 7.22 -38.88
C GLY A 91 -29.06 8.03 -37.77
N LEU A 92 -27.93 7.55 -37.25
CA LEU A 92 -27.17 8.23 -36.19
C LEU A 92 -26.58 9.59 -36.62
N LYS A 93 -26.38 9.83 -37.92
CA LYS A 93 -25.88 11.14 -38.43
C LYS A 93 -26.90 12.27 -38.27
N GLU A 94 -28.18 11.96 -38.16
CA GLU A 94 -29.23 12.97 -38.00
C GLU A 94 -29.23 13.63 -36.61
N PHE A 95 -28.60 13.01 -35.62
CA PHE A 95 -28.52 13.46 -34.22
C PHE A 95 -27.13 13.22 -33.62
N SER A 96 -26.07 13.51 -34.38
CA SER A 96 -24.67 13.16 -34.02
C SER A 96 -24.07 13.94 -32.85
N GLU A 97 -24.72 15.02 -32.40
CA GLU A 97 -24.30 15.79 -31.22
C GLU A 97 -25.03 15.35 -29.93
N ASP A 98 -26.13 14.59 -30.06
CA ASP A 98 -26.93 14.13 -28.92
C ASP A 98 -26.20 13.04 -28.12
N TYR A 99 -26.53 12.96 -26.83
CA TYR A 99 -26.23 11.79 -26.02
C TYR A 99 -27.16 10.64 -26.43
N VAL A 100 -26.62 9.47 -26.79
CA VAL A 100 -27.45 8.38 -27.34
C VAL A 100 -27.69 7.28 -26.30
N LEU A 101 -28.93 6.83 -26.17
CA LEU A 101 -29.29 5.64 -25.36
C LEU A 101 -29.72 4.51 -26.29
N PHE A 102 -29.03 3.37 -26.28
CA PHE A 102 -29.41 2.18 -27.05
C PHE A 102 -30.17 1.20 -26.16
N ASP A 103 -31.48 1.06 -26.39
CA ASP A 103 -32.32 0.05 -25.73
C ASP A 103 -32.15 -1.30 -26.44
N CYS A 104 -31.43 -2.23 -25.81
CA CYS A 104 -31.06 -3.50 -26.45
C CYS A 104 -32.04 -4.63 -26.10
N PRO A 105 -32.16 -5.67 -26.94
CA PRO A 105 -33.03 -6.81 -26.65
C PRO A 105 -32.66 -7.53 -25.35
N GLY A 106 -33.67 -8.11 -24.69
CA GLY A 106 -33.49 -8.78 -23.40
C GLY A 106 -32.78 -10.13 -23.44
N GLN A 107 -32.59 -10.73 -24.61
CA GLN A 107 -32.03 -12.08 -24.79
C GLN A 107 -30.57 -12.12 -24.35
N VAL A 108 -30.30 -12.92 -23.31
CA VAL A 108 -28.96 -13.04 -22.69
C VAL A 108 -27.91 -13.57 -23.65
N GLU A 109 -28.32 -14.35 -24.65
CA GLU A 109 -27.48 -14.93 -25.68
C GLU A 109 -26.68 -13.84 -26.43
N LEU A 110 -27.31 -12.67 -26.67
CA LEU A 110 -26.76 -11.57 -27.46
C LEU A 110 -25.50 -10.94 -26.87
N TYR A 111 -25.39 -10.94 -25.54
CA TYR A 111 -24.27 -10.35 -24.81
C TYR A 111 -23.48 -11.38 -24.00
N THR A 112 -23.75 -12.68 -24.17
CA THR A 112 -22.96 -13.74 -23.53
C THR A 112 -22.20 -14.62 -24.51
N HIS A 113 -22.75 -14.97 -25.67
CA HIS A 113 -22.06 -15.88 -26.60
C HIS A 113 -22.31 -15.61 -28.08
N HIS A 114 -23.36 -14.86 -28.42
CA HIS A 114 -23.52 -14.33 -29.76
C HIS A 114 -22.61 -13.12 -29.98
N ASN A 115 -22.13 -12.92 -31.22
CA ASN A 115 -21.18 -11.85 -31.52
C ASN A 115 -21.83 -10.61 -32.15
N SER A 116 -23.05 -10.70 -32.68
CA SER A 116 -23.63 -9.59 -33.46
C SER A 116 -23.77 -8.28 -32.69
N LEU A 117 -24.28 -8.33 -31.46
CA LEU A 117 -24.40 -7.13 -30.63
C LEU A 117 -23.03 -6.49 -30.34
N ARG A 118 -22.03 -7.32 -29.98
CA ARG A 118 -20.63 -6.89 -29.81
C ARG A 118 -20.07 -6.26 -31.09
N ASN A 119 -20.31 -6.88 -32.25
CA ASN A 119 -19.81 -6.43 -33.54
C ASN A 119 -20.43 -5.09 -33.95
N ILE A 120 -21.74 -4.91 -33.75
CA ILE A 120 -22.45 -3.64 -33.96
C ILE A 120 -21.80 -2.55 -33.10
N PHE A 121 -21.59 -2.80 -31.81
CA PHE A 121 -21.00 -1.81 -30.91
C PHE A 121 -19.53 -1.52 -31.20
N TYR A 122 -18.78 -2.51 -31.63
CA TYR A 122 -17.41 -2.31 -32.10
C TYR A 122 -17.36 -1.43 -33.36
N LYS A 123 -18.33 -1.58 -34.28
CA LYS A 123 -18.49 -0.66 -35.43
C LYS A 123 -18.87 0.75 -34.95
N LEU A 124 -19.75 0.90 -33.95
CA LEU A 124 -20.08 2.20 -33.33
C LEU A 124 -18.85 2.90 -32.71
N GLN A 125 -17.98 2.14 -32.02
CA GLN A 125 -16.72 2.69 -31.49
C GLN A 125 -15.78 3.15 -32.62
N LYS A 126 -15.74 2.42 -33.75
CA LYS A 126 -14.92 2.79 -34.92
C LYS A 126 -15.37 4.09 -35.59
N ILE A 127 -16.68 4.38 -35.60
CA ILE A 127 -17.21 5.66 -36.10
C ILE A 127 -17.10 6.80 -35.07
N GLY A 128 -16.55 6.53 -33.87
CA GLY A 128 -16.12 7.56 -32.92
C GLY A 128 -16.98 7.73 -31.67
N TYR A 129 -17.99 6.87 -31.45
CA TYR A 129 -18.78 6.90 -30.22
C TYR A 129 -17.98 6.41 -29.01
N ARG A 130 -18.15 7.11 -27.88
CA ARG A 130 -17.70 6.63 -26.56
C ARG A 130 -18.83 5.88 -25.89
N LEU A 131 -18.68 4.57 -25.77
CA LEU A 131 -19.72 3.67 -25.29
C LEU A 131 -19.45 3.25 -23.84
N VAL A 132 -20.50 3.25 -23.02
CA VAL A 132 -20.53 2.59 -21.71
C VAL A 132 -21.64 1.56 -21.71
N CYS A 133 -21.30 0.31 -21.37
CA CYS A 133 -22.26 -0.76 -21.21
C CYS A 133 -22.93 -0.65 -19.84
N VAL A 134 -24.26 -0.49 -19.84
CA VAL A 134 -25.10 -0.41 -18.64
C VAL A 134 -25.86 -1.71 -18.54
N HIS A 135 -25.46 -2.58 -17.61
CA HIS A 135 -26.07 -3.88 -17.45
C HIS A 135 -27.02 -3.89 -16.26
N LEU A 136 -28.32 -3.95 -16.55
CA LEU A 136 -29.38 -3.95 -15.56
C LEU A 136 -29.74 -5.38 -15.15
N SER A 137 -29.68 -5.63 -13.85
CA SER A 137 -30.18 -6.82 -13.17
C SER A 137 -31.37 -6.42 -12.30
N ASP A 138 -32.41 -7.25 -12.25
CA ASP A 138 -33.55 -7.03 -11.34
C ASP A 138 -33.12 -7.34 -9.90
N SER A 139 -33.36 -6.43 -8.94
CA SER A 139 -33.05 -6.63 -7.52
C SER A 139 -33.76 -7.85 -6.92
N PHE A 140 -34.81 -8.36 -7.56
CA PHE A 140 -35.42 -9.64 -7.18
C PHE A 140 -34.43 -10.81 -7.20
N CYS A 141 -33.35 -10.75 -7.98
CA CYS A 141 -32.32 -11.80 -7.99
C CYS A 141 -31.63 -11.98 -6.62
N LEU A 142 -31.71 -11.00 -5.73
CA LEU A 142 -31.13 -11.07 -4.37
C LEU A 142 -31.92 -12.00 -3.44
N THR A 143 -33.21 -12.23 -3.73
CA THR A 143 -34.15 -12.98 -2.86
C THR A 143 -33.81 -14.47 -2.77
N GLN A 144 -33.10 -15.01 -3.76
CA GLN A 144 -32.68 -16.40 -3.79
C GLN A 144 -31.18 -16.48 -4.06
N PRO A 145 -30.41 -17.17 -3.19
CA PRO A 145 -28.98 -17.37 -3.39
C PRO A 145 -28.62 -17.92 -4.78
N SER A 146 -29.41 -18.86 -5.30
CA SER A 146 -29.17 -19.44 -6.64
C SER A 146 -29.35 -18.44 -7.78
N LEU A 147 -30.35 -17.55 -7.67
CA LEU A 147 -30.61 -16.49 -8.64
C LEU A 147 -29.50 -15.43 -8.59
N TYR A 148 -29.05 -15.05 -7.40
CA TYR A 148 -27.98 -14.09 -7.23
C TYR A 148 -26.67 -14.60 -7.85
N VAL A 149 -26.26 -15.83 -7.52
CA VAL A 149 -25.03 -16.43 -8.11
C VAL A 149 -25.13 -16.54 -9.63
N SER A 150 -26.31 -16.91 -10.15
CA SER A 150 -26.55 -16.96 -11.60
C SER A 150 -26.44 -15.58 -12.25
N ASN A 151 -26.97 -14.54 -11.60
CA ASN A 151 -26.88 -13.16 -12.07
C ASN A 151 -25.42 -12.65 -12.06
N VAL A 152 -24.64 -12.96 -11.03
CA VAL A 152 -23.22 -12.60 -10.96
C VAL A 152 -22.42 -13.26 -12.08
N LEU A 153 -22.66 -14.55 -12.36
CA LEU A 153 -22.03 -15.24 -13.49
C LEU A 153 -22.43 -14.63 -14.85
N LEU A 154 -23.71 -14.27 -15.00
CA LEU A 154 -24.22 -13.63 -16.20
C LEU A 154 -23.55 -12.26 -16.42
N SER A 155 -23.46 -11.43 -15.37
CA SER A 155 -22.76 -10.14 -15.39
C SER A 155 -21.29 -10.30 -15.75
N LEU A 156 -20.58 -11.22 -15.10
CA LEU A 156 -19.18 -11.50 -15.42
C LEU A 156 -18.99 -11.90 -16.88
N ARG A 157 -19.87 -12.77 -17.41
CA ARG A 157 -19.80 -13.21 -18.80
C ARG A 157 -20.09 -12.07 -19.77
N ALA A 158 -21.07 -11.21 -19.46
CA ALA A 158 -21.38 -10.04 -20.26
C ALA A 158 -20.22 -9.04 -20.30
N MET A 159 -19.56 -8.80 -19.17
CA MET A 159 -18.36 -7.95 -19.09
C MET A 159 -17.24 -8.45 -20.00
N ILE A 160 -16.96 -9.75 -19.98
CA ILE A 160 -15.92 -10.37 -20.80
C ILE A 160 -16.29 -10.33 -22.29
N GLN A 161 -17.55 -10.56 -22.64
CA GLN A 161 -17.99 -10.59 -24.03
C GLN A 161 -18.00 -9.19 -24.67
N MET A 162 -18.43 -8.17 -23.93
CA MET A 162 -18.56 -6.80 -24.47
C MET A 162 -17.23 -6.05 -24.56
N ASP A 163 -16.26 -6.34 -23.70
CA ASP A 163 -14.89 -5.79 -23.78
C ASP A 163 -14.84 -4.25 -23.88
N MET A 164 -15.57 -3.56 -23.00
CA MET A 164 -15.67 -2.10 -22.92
C MET A 164 -16.04 -1.63 -21.50
N PRO A 165 -15.98 -0.31 -21.17
CA PRO A 165 -16.40 0.18 -19.86
C PRO A 165 -17.81 -0.32 -19.52
N HIS A 166 -17.95 -0.94 -18.36
CA HIS A 166 -19.15 -1.70 -18.00
C HIS A 166 -19.56 -1.37 -16.57
N ILE A 167 -20.83 -1.03 -16.37
CA ILE A 167 -21.44 -0.75 -15.07
C ILE A 167 -22.58 -1.75 -14.88
N ASN A 168 -22.49 -2.60 -13.85
CA ASN A 168 -23.61 -3.45 -13.46
C ASN A 168 -24.49 -2.71 -12.45
N ILE A 169 -25.80 -2.82 -12.59
CA ILE A 169 -26.76 -2.08 -11.79
C ILE A 169 -27.87 -3.02 -11.32
N LEU A 170 -28.14 -3.03 -10.02
CA LEU A 170 -29.33 -3.61 -9.44
C LEU A 170 -30.48 -2.61 -9.54
N SER A 171 -31.34 -2.81 -10.54
CA SER A 171 -32.55 -2.04 -10.79
C SER A 171 -33.68 -2.40 -9.83
N LYS A 172 -34.66 -1.51 -9.68
CA LYS A 172 -35.82 -1.69 -8.78
C LYS A 172 -35.38 -1.89 -7.32
N ILE A 173 -34.30 -1.23 -6.89
CA ILE A 173 -33.81 -1.37 -5.52
C ILE A 173 -34.84 -0.90 -4.49
N ASP A 174 -35.69 0.05 -4.88
CA ASP A 174 -36.83 0.54 -4.10
C ASP A 174 -37.82 -0.56 -3.71
N LYS A 175 -37.87 -1.67 -4.45
CA LYS A 175 -38.80 -2.79 -4.15
C LYS A 175 -38.22 -3.83 -3.21
N VAL A 176 -36.93 -3.76 -2.86
CA VAL A 176 -36.29 -4.80 -2.04
C VAL A 176 -36.92 -4.91 -0.66
N SER A 177 -37.33 -3.80 -0.05
CA SER A 177 -38.04 -3.79 1.23
C SER A 177 -39.38 -4.54 1.21
N GLU A 178 -39.94 -4.81 0.03
CA GLU A 178 -41.21 -5.52 -0.16
C GLU A 178 -41.02 -7.03 -0.36
N TYR A 179 -39.77 -7.49 -0.52
CA TYR A 179 -39.42 -8.89 -0.66
C TYR A 179 -39.19 -9.57 0.70
N ASP A 180 -38.99 -10.89 0.67
CA ASP A 180 -38.57 -11.63 1.86
C ASP A 180 -37.22 -11.12 2.38
N GLU A 181 -37.01 -11.23 3.70
CA GLU A 181 -35.80 -10.76 4.37
C GLU A 181 -34.55 -11.41 3.76
N LEU A 182 -33.61 -10.57 3.33
CA LEU A 182 -32.37 -11.02 2.72
C LEU A 182 -31.45 -11.65 3.78
N PRO A 183 -30.79 -12.78 3.48
CA PRO A 183 -29.82 -13.40 4.40
C PRO A 183 -28.68 -12.50 4.87
N PHE A 184 -28.31 -11.51 4.06
CA PHE A 184 -27.22 -10.57 4.30
C PHE A 184 -27.67 -9.14 3.98
N ASN A 185 -26.88 -8.15 4.38
CA ASN A 185 -27.15 -6.76 4.06
C ASN A 185 -26.90 -6.45 2.58
N LEU A 186 -27.42 -5.35 2.06
CA LEU A 186 -27.24 -4.95 0.66
C LEU A 186 -25.77 -4.74 0.25
N ASP A 187 -24.89 -4.37 1.18
CA ASP A 187 -23.45 -4.23 0.91
C ASP A 187 -22.85 -5.56 0.44
N TYR A 188 -23.23 -6.67 1.09
CA TYR A 188 -22.80 -8.01 0.71
C TYR A 188 -23.09 -8.31 -0.77
N TYR A 189 -24.29 -7.95 -1.22
CA TYR A 189 -24.74 -8.21 -2.59
C TYR A 189 -24.18 -7.24 -3.63
N THR A 190 -23.95 -5.98 -3.24
CA THR A 190 -23.44 -4.94 -4.15
C THR A 190 -21.93 -5.05 -4.35
N ASP A 191 -21.18 -5.33 -3.30
CA ASP A 191 -19.72 -5.53 -3.36
C ASP A 191 -19.32 -6.96 -3.75
N VAL A 192 -20.28 -7.89 -3.81
CA VAL A 192 -20.06 -9.32 -4.14
C VAL A 192 -19.03 -9.94 -3.19
N ASP A 193 -19.23 -9.71 -1.89
CA ASP A 193 -18.33 -10.17 -0.83
C ASP A 193 -18.49 -11.68 -0.59
N ASP A 194 -17.37 -12.41 -0.49
CA ASP A 194 -17.27 -13.82 -0.06
C ASP A 194 -18.54 -14.66 -0.29
N LEU A 195 -18.71 -15.14 -1.53
CA LEU A 195 -19.88 -15.91 -1.96
C LEU A 195 -19.98 -17.25 -1.24
N THR A 196 -18.92 -17.70 -0.55
CA THR A 196 -18.96 -18.92 0.26
C THR A 196 -19.94 -18.80 1.42
N TYR A 197 -20.24 -17.59 1.91
CA TYR A 197 -21.28 -17.37 2.93
C TYR A 197 -22.69 -17.73 2.45
N LEU A 198 -22.96 -17.73 1.14
CA LEU A 198 -24.24 -18.20 0.59
C LEU A 198 -24.36 -19.72 0.55
N THR A 199 -23.27 -20.48 0.75
CA THR A 199 -23.27 -21.95 0.64
C THR A 199 -24.34 -22.62 1.53
N PRO A 200 -24.47 -22.29 2.83
CA PRO A 200 -25.51 -22.87 3.68
C PRO A 200 -26.93 -22.52 3.22
N HIS A 201 -27.11 -21.33 2.63
CA HIS A 201 -28.38 -20.87 2.11
C HIS A 201 -28.74 -21.55 0.78
N LEU A 202 -27.77 -21.76 -0.12
CA LEU A 202 -27.91 -22.55 -1.35
C LEU A 202 -28.30 -24.01 -1.06
N GLU A 203 -27.70 -24.63 -0.04
CA GLU A 203 -28.05 -26.00 0.40
C GLU A 203 -29.45 -26.09 1.01
N SER A 204 -29.96 -24.98 1.56
CA SER A 204 -31.30 -24.91 2.13
C SER A 204 -32.40 -24.75 1.07
N GLU A 205 -32.08 -24.13 -0.07
CA GLU A 205 -33.00 -23.77 -1.15
C GLU A 205 -33.56 -24.99 -1.92
N SER A 206 -32.77 -26.06 -2.07
CA SER A 206 -33.25 -27.30 -2.69
C SER A 206 -32.65 -28.56 -2.06
N PRO A 207 -33.46 -29.59 -1.72
CA PRO A 207 -32.97 -30.88 -1.25
C PRO A 207 -32.01 -31.59 -2.24
N ALA A 208 -32.11 -31.27 -3.53
CA ALA A 208 -31.22 -31.81 -4.58
C ALA A 208 -29.81 -31.18 -4.54
N LEU A 209 -29.68 -29.96 -3.98
CA LEU A 209 -28.40 -29.25 -3.82
C LEU A 209 -27.63 -29.71 -2.57
N ARG A 210 -28.24 -30.47 -1.67
CA ARG A 210 -27.58 -31.06 -0.46
C ARG A 210 -26.64 -32.22 -0.74
N SER A 211 -26.37 -32.56 -2.00
CA SER A 211 -25.41 -33.61 -2.32
C SER A 211 -23.99 -33.05 -2.33
N GLU A 212 -23.02 -33.76 -1.74
CA GLU A 212 -21.58 -33.43 -1.78
C GLU A 212 -21.05 -33.13 -3.21
N LYS A 213 -21.78 -33.60 -4.24
CA LYS A 213 -21.47 -33.36 -5.65
C LYS A 213 -21.63 -31.89 -6.07
N PHE A 214 -22.62 -31.17 -5.53
CA PHE A 214 -22.89 -29.77 -5.93
C PHE A 214 -22.15 -28.76 -5.05
N GLY A 215 -21.82 -29.10 -3.80
CA GLY A 215 -21.01 -28.23 -2.93
C GLY A 215 -19.67 -27.84 -3.57
N LYS A 216 -18.95 -28.80 -4.15
CA LYS A 216 -17.69 -28.52 -4.87
C LYS A 216 -17.87 -27.64 -6.12
N LEU A 217 -19.01 -27.74 -6.80
CA LEU A 217 -19.31 -26.90 -7.97
C LEU A 217 -19.62 -25.47 -7.53
N ASN A 218 -20.43 -25.31 -6.49
CA ASN A 218 -20.77 -24.01 -5.92
C ASN A 218 -19.52 -23.30 -5.38
N GLU A 219 -18.65 -24.05 -4.69
CA GLU A 219 -17.36 -23.56 -4.22
C GLU A 219 -16.44 -23.17 -5.39
N ALA A 220 -16.40 -23.95 -6.47
CA ALA A 220 -15.64 -23.60 -7.66
C ALA A 220 -16.19 -22.34 -8.36
N ILE A 221 -17.50 -22.15 -8.39
CA ILE A 221 -18.17 -20.97 -8.94
C ILE A 221 -17.89 -19.73 -8.08
N ALA A 222 -18.05 -19.84 -6.76
CA ALA A 222 -17.72 -18.78 -5.81
C ALA A 222 -16.25 -18.35 -5.94
N ASN A 223 -15.33 -19.32 -5.91
CA ASN A 223 -13.90 -19.09 -6.12
C ASN A 223 -13.60 -18.46 -7.49
N LEU A 224 -14.31 -18.84 -8.55
CA LEU A 224 -14.13 -18.23 -9.88
C LEU A 224 -14.48 -16.76 -9.85
N ILE A 225 -15.65 -16.41 -9.31
CA ILE A 225 -16.12 -15.02 -9.23
C ILE A 225 -15.17 -14.19 -8.36
N GLU A 226 -14.81 -14.68 -7.17
CA GLU A 226 -13.90 -14.01 -6.24
C GLU A 226 -12.49 -13.84 -6.79
N SER A 227 -12.00 -14.81 -7.58
CA SER A 227 -10.66 -14.78 -8.17
C SER A 227 -10.45 -13.62 -9.15
N TYR A 228 -11.52 -13.12 -9.76
CA TYR A 228 -11.45 -12.02 -10.72
C TYR A 228 -11.92 -10.69 -10.10
N GLY A 229 -12.81 -10.69 -9.09
CA GLY A 229 -13.22 -9.49 -8.37
C GLY A 229 -13.71 -8.34 -9.27
N LEU A 230 -14.25 -8.68 -10.45
CA LEU A 230 -14.64 -7.71 -11.49
C LEU A 230 -16.09 -7.25 -11.34
N VAL A 231 -16.95 -8.07 -10.74
CA VAL A 231 -18.37 -7.76 -10.65
C VAL A 231 -18.62 -6.97 -9.38
N ARG A 232 -19.19 -5.78 -9.57
CA ARG A 232 -19.74 -4.93 -8.53
C ARG A 232 -21.03 -4.32 -9.07
N TYR A 233 -22.00 -4.10 -8.20
CA TYR A 233 -23.27 -3.49 -8.56
C TYR A 233 -23.44 -2.11 -7.92
N GLU A 234 -23.87 -1.15 -8.73
CA GLU A 234 -24.53 0.05 -8.23
C GLU A 234 -26.02 -0.21 -8.04
N VAL A 235 -26.72 0.60 -7.25
CA VAL A 235 -28.17 0.45 -7.01
C VAL A 235 -28.97 1.55 -7.70
N LEU A 236 -30.11 1.19 -8.28
CA LEU A 236 -30.94 2.11 -9.05
C LEU A 236 -32.43 1.96 -8.71
N ALA A 237 -33.03 3.10 -8.36
CA ALA A 237 -34.47 3.35 -8.38
C ALA A 237 -34.76 4.45 -9.41
N VAL A 238 -35.40 4.10 -10.53
CA VAL A 238 -35.57 5.01 -11.68
C VAL A 238 -36.41 6.25 -11.33
N GLU A 239 -37.40 6.08 -10.46
CA GLU A 239 -38.27 7.18 -10.00
C GLU A 239 -37.59 8.11 -8.97
N ASN A 240 -36.41 7.75 -8.44
CA ASN A 240 -35.70 8.56 -7.47
C ASN A 240 -34.62 9.43 -8.16
N LYS A 241 -34.82 10.75 -8.13
CA LYS A 241 -33.92 11.73 -8.79
C LYS A 241 -32.47 11.64 -8.31
N LYS A 242 -32.24 11.42 -7.00
CA LYS A 242 -30.88 11.28 -6.45
C LYS A 242 -30.21 10.00 -6.94
N SER A 243 -30.95 8.89 -6.99
CA SER A 243 -30.47 7.62 -7.55
C SER A 243 -30.09 7.77 -9.03
N MET A 244 -30.96 8.39 -9.84
CA MET A 244 -30.68 8.68 -11.25
C MET A 244 -29.45 9.58 -11.44
N MET A 245 -29.32 10.63 -10.62
CA MET A 245 -28.15 11.51 -10.66
C MET A 245 -26.86 10.79 -10.27
N HIS A 246 -26.89 9.92 -9.25
CA HIS A 246 -25.75 9.11 -8.84
C HIS A 246 -25.30 8.20 -9.98
N ILE A 247 -26.22 7.43 -10.55
CA ILE A 247 -25.92 6.55 -11.69
C ILE A 247 -25.33 7.34 -12.85
N LEU A 248 -25.96 8.45 -13.28
CA LEU A 248 -25.45 9.28 -14.36
C LEU A 248 -24.02 9.77 -14.10
N ARG A 249 -23.68 10.18 -12.87
CA ARG A 249 -22.30 10.57 -12.50
C ARG A 249 -21.32 9.42 -12.65
N VAL A 250 -21.70 8.20 -12.24
CA VAL A 250 -20.87 6.99 -12.40
C VAL A 250 -20.66 6.68 -13.89
N ILE A 251 -21.72 6.79 -14.70
CA ILE A 251 -21.67 6.59 -16.16
C ILE A 251 -20.78 7.63 -16.83
N ASP A 252 -20.99 8.91 -16.54
CA ASP A 252 -20.23 10.02 -17.12
C ASP A 252 -18.74 9.90 -16.79
N ARG A 253 -18.41 9.44 -15.58
CA ARG A 253 -17.04 9.17 -15.18
C ARG A 253 -16.44 8.00 -15.95
N ALA A 254 -17.19 6.90 -16.13
CA ALA A 254 -16.74 5.73 -16.89
C ALA A 254 -16.56 6.02 -18.39
N GLY A 255 -17.49 6.79 -18.98
CA GLY A 255 -17.44 7.20 -20.39
C GLY A 255 -16.49 8.37 -20.67
N GLY A 256 -16.01 9.04 -19.61
CA GLY A 256 -15.16 10.24 -19.72
C GLY A 256 -15.90 11.49 -20.21
N TYR A 257 -17.21 11.56 -20.00
CA TYR A 257 -18.06 12.73 -20.28
C TYR A 257 -17.68 13.91 -19.37
N VAL A 258 -17.27 13.65 -18.13
CA VAL A 258 -16.78 14.67 -17.15
C VAL A 258 -15.59 15.48 -17.68
N PHE A 259 -14.84 14.92 -18.66
CA PHE A 259 -13.67 15.55 -19.28
C PHE A 259 -13.95 16.07 -20.70
N GLY A 260 -15.20 16.01 -21.16
CA GLY A 260 -15.64 16.52 -22.45
C GLY A 260 -15.75 18.05 -22.45
N GLY A 261 -15.27 18.68 -23.52
CA GLY A 261 -15.53 20.10 -23.75
C GLY A 261 -16.88 20.29 -24.43
N ALA A 262 -17.73 21.11 -23.79
CA ALA A 262 -18.96 21.72 -24.26
C ALA A 262 -20.23 20.86 -24.30
N GLU A 263 -21.22 21.24 -23.48
CA GLU A 263 -22.49 21.79 -23.94
C GLU A 263 -23.18 22.59 -22.81
N GLY A 264 -23.48 23.88 -23.06
CA GLY A 264 -24.71 24.48 -22.54
C GLY A 264 -24.85 24.94 -21.09
N ALA A 265 -23.79 25.34 -20.37
CA ALA A 265 -23.94 26.23 -19.20
C ALA A 265 -22.66 27.01 -18.97
N ASN A 266 -22.77 28.31 -18.67
CA ASN A 266 -21.68 29.23 -18.36
C ASN A 266 -20.98 28.91 -17.01
N ASP A 267 -20.82 27.64 -16.66
CA ASP A 267 -20.18 27.24 -15.41
C ASP A 267 -18.69 27.01 -15.65
N THR A 268 -17.87 27.82 -15.00
CA THR A 268 -16.42 27.62 -14.97
C THR A 268 -16.07 26.23 -14.43
N VAL A 269 -14.96 25.63 -14.87
CA VAL A 269 -14.42 24.35 -14.35
C VAL A 269 -14.35 24.35 -12.81
N TRP A 270 -14.21 25.53 -12.20
CA TRP A 270 -14.22 25.76 -10.76
C TRP A 270 -15.62 25.71 -10.13
N ALA A 271 -16.66 26.17 -10.82
CA ALA A 271 -18.06 26.07 -10.38
C ALA A 271 -18.60 24.62 -10.44
N VAL A 272 -18.16 23.84 -11.44
CA VAL A 272 -18.47 22.40 -11.52
C VAL A 272 -17.75 21.62 -10.41
N ALA A 273 -16.50 21.98 -10.09
CA ALA A 273 -15.78 21.42 -8.95
C ALA A 273 -16.43 21.78 -7.60
N MET A 274 -16.90 23.01 -7.41
CA MET A 274 -17.59 23.42 -6.18
C MET A 274 -18.99 22.80 -6.02
N ARG A 275 -19.73 22.57 -7.10
CA ARG A 275 -20.96 21.74 -7.04
C ARG A 275 -20.66 20.27 -6.74
N SER A 276 -19.49 19.77 -7.13
CA SER A 276 -19.06 18.40 -6.82
C SER A 276 -18.72 18.21 -5.34
N GLU A 277 -18.30 19.27 -4.63
CA GLU A 277 -18.11 19.24 -3.17
C GLU A 277 -19.43 19.35 -2.40
N SER A 278 -20.45 20.00 -2.97
CA SER A 278 -21.75 20.25 -2.31
C SER A 278 -22.70 19.04 -2.29
N SER A 279 -22.37 17.92 -2.95
CA SER A 279 -23.02 16.65 -2.65
C SER A 279 -22.03 15.49 -2.73
N MET A 280 -21.10 15.48 -1.77
CA MET A 280 -20.87 14.22 -1.07
C MET A 280 -22.23 13.77 -0.54
N LEU A 281 -22.99 13.02 -1.33
CA LEU A 281 -23.77 11.95 -0.74
C LEU A 281 -22.73 11.14 0.02
N GLU A 282 -22.69 11.43 1.32
CA GLU A 282 -22.00 10.67 2.33
C GLU A 282 -22.25 9.18 2.04
N VAL A 283 -21.37 8.32 2.53
CA VAL A 283 -21.56 6.87 2.56
C VAL A 283 -22.92 6.60 3.22
N GLN A 284 -23.96 6.63 2.41
CA GLN A 284 -25.33 6.42 2.81
C GLN A 284 -25.42 4.92 2.83
N ASP A 285 -25.61 4.36 4.02
CA ASP A 285 -25.77 2.94 4.18
C ASP A 285 -26.95 2.52 3.30
N ILE A 286 -26.65 1.79 2.22
CA ILE A 286 -27.66 1.40 1.22
C ILE A 286 -28.71 0.48 1.84
N GLN A 287 -28.32 -0.29 2.87
CA GLN A 287 -29.23 -1.06 3.69
C GLN A 287 -30.20 -0.13 4.42
N GLU A 288 -29.68 0.92 5.07
CA GLU A 288 -30.48 1.88 5.82
C GLU A 288 -31.44 2.65 4.90
N ARG A 289 -30.97 3.14 3.75
CA ARG A 289 -31.78 3.93 2.80
C ARG A 289 -32.89 3.11 2.13
N TRP A 290 -32.64 1.86 1.75
CA TRP A 290 -33.55 1.08 0.90
C TRP A 290 -34.32 -0.01 1.65
N ILE A 291 -33.87 -0.41 2.84
CA ILE A 291 -34.51 -1.45 3.65
C ILE A 291 -34.91 -0.91 5.02
N ASP A 292 -33.95 -0.53 5.87
CA ASP A 292 -34.23 -0.34 7.31
C ASP A 292 -35.07 0.92 7.61
N GLN A 293 -34.83 2.03 6.90
CA GLN A 293 -35.48 3.33 7.15
C GLN A 293 -36.07 3.95 5.87
N LYS A 294 -36.42 3.14 4.86
CA LYS A 294 -36.92 3.61 3.55
C LYS A 294 -38.01 4.69 3.66
N VAL A 295 -39.02 4.48 4.51
CA VAL A 295 -40.17 5.39 4.64
C VAL A 295 -39.74 6.77 5.16
N GLU A 296 -38.82 6.81 6.13
CA GLU A 296 -38.33 8.06 6.72
C GLU A 296 -37.50 8.84 5.71
N TYR A 297 -36.59 8.16 5.00
CA TYR A 297 -35.81 8.78 3.92
C TYR A 297 -36.69 9.28 2.77
N ASP A 298 -37.68 8.49 2.34
CA ASP A 298 -38.62 8.90 1.29
C ASP A 298 -39.44 10.13 1.72
N GLN A 299 -39.80 10.23 3.01
CA GLN A 299 -40.48 11.40 3.56
C GLN A 299 -39.58 12.63 3.59
N MET A 300 -38.35 12.50 4.12
CA MET A 300 -37.38 13.59 4.18
C MET A 300 -37.05 14.14 2.78
N GLU A 301 -36.95 13.27 1.77
CA GLU A 301 -36.70 13.67 0.39
C GLU A 301 -37.87 14.46 -0.21
N ARG A 302 -39.11 14.07 0.08
CA ARG A 302 -40.30 14.82 -0.35
C ARG A 302 -40.36 16.18 0.32
N GLU A 303 -40.14 16.26 1.62
CA GLU A 303 -40.13 17.52 2.37
C GLU A 303 -39.03 18.47 1.85
N ALA A 304 -37.85 17.93 1.52
CA ALA A 304 -36.76 18.71 0.93
C ALA A 304 -37.10 19.21 -0.48
N GLU A 305 -37.75 18.38 -1.31
CA GLU A 305 -38.21 18.79 -2.65
C GLU A 305 -39.30 19.87 -2.57
N GLU A 306 -40.25 19.75 -1.64
CA GLU A 306 -41.30 20.74 -1.41
C GLU A 306 -40.73 22.07 -0.91
N GLU A 307 -39.78 22.04 0.03
CA GLU A 307 -39.10 23.25 0.52
C GLU A 307 -38.25 23.89 -0.58
N GLN A 308 -37.55 23.10 -1.39
CA GLN A 308 -36.74 23.61 -2.50
C GLN A 308 -37.61 24.21 -3.61
N ALA A 309 -38.78 23.63 -3.88
CA ALA A 309 -39.79 24.21 -4.77
C ALA A 309 -40.35 25.52 -4.20
N ARG A 310 -40.65 25.60 -2.90
CA ARG A 310 -41.06 26.84 -2.24
C ARG A 310 -39.99 27.93 -2.34
N ILE A 311 -38.73 27.60 -2.10
CA ILE A 311 -37.61 28.55 -2.24
C ILE A 311 -37.46 29.02 -3.69
N GLN A 312 -37.63 28.13 -4.67
CA GLN A 312 -37.61 28.51 -6.09
C GLN A 312 -38.80 29.39 -6.48
N GLU A 313 -39.99 29.13 -5.94
CA GLU A 313 -41.17 29.97 -6.14
C GLU A 313 -41.02 31.35 -5.48
N GLU A 314 -40.48 31.42 -4.26
CA GLU A 314 -40.17 32.66 -3.56
C GLU A 314 -39.09 33.47 -4.31
N GLN A 315 -38.04 32.83 -4.83
CA GLN A 315 -37.02 33.46 -5.66
C GLN A 315 -37.58 33.93 -7.02
N ALA A 316 -38.48 33.17 -7.63
CA ALA A 316 -39.16 33.57 -8.87
C ALA A 316 -40.12 34.75 -8.64
N MET A 317 -40.77 34.83 -7.48
CA MET A 317 -41.62 35.95 -7.08
C MET A 317 -40.82 37.23 -6.75
N GLU A 318 -39.61 37.12 -6.19
CA GLU A 318 -38.71 38.27 -5.97
C GLU A 318 -38.17 38.85 -7.29
N LEU A 319 -37.96 38.02 -8.31
CA LEU A 319 -37.50 38.45 -9.63
C LEU A 319 -38.58 39.20 -10.46
N ASP A 320 -39.86 38.96 -10.18
CA ASP A 320 -41.00 39.58 -10.89
C ASP A 320 -41.42 40.96 -10.31
N GLN A 321 -40.81 41.40 -9.19
CA GLN A 321 -41.12 42.70 -8.54
C GLN A 321 -40.17 43.86 -8.92
N SER A 322 -39.33 43.72 -9.94
CA SER A 322 -38.45 44.79 -10.40
C SER A 322 -38.96 45.47 -11.69
N GLU A 323 -39.49 46.69 -11.55
CA GLU A 323 -40.00 47.52 -12.67
C GLU A 323 -38.88 48.12 -13.57
N PRO A 324 -39.21 48.50 -14.82
CA PRO A 324 -38.26 48.62 -15.92
C PRO A 324 -37.56 49.99 -16.03
N PHE A 325 -36.28 49.97 -16.43
CA PHE A 325 -35.47 51.16 -16.66
C PHE A 325 -35.82 51.89 -17.97
N ALA A 326 -35.94 53.23 -17.91
CA ALA A 326 -35.97 54.14 -19.05
C ALA A 326 -35.11 55.41 -18.79
N PRO A 327 -34.60 56.10 -19.83
CA PRO A 327 -33.21 56.56 -19.84
C PRO A 327 -33.01 58.09 -19.88
N ALA A 328 -31.86 58.57 -19.38
CA ALA A 328 -31.24 59.87 -19.66
C ALA A 328 -29.77 59.81 -19.16
N GLY A 329 -28.71 60.31 -19.80
CA GLY A 329 -28.54 61.17 -20.97
C GLY A 329 -27.26 62.00 -20.78
N GLY A 330 -26.36 62.00 -21.78
CA GLY A 330 -25.25 62.96 -22.00
C GLY A 330 -23.90 62.59 -21.37
N MET A 331 -22.87 62.12 -22.12
CA MET A 331 -21.88 62.89 -22.92
C MET A 331 -21.11 63.92 -22.07
N ASP A 332 -19.78 64.03 -22.02
CA ASP A 332 -18.64 63.61 -22.87
C ASP A 332 -17.35 64.06 -22.08
N PRO A 333 -16.12 64.16 -22.61
CA PRO A 333 -15.23 63.18 -23.24
C PRO A 333 -13.80 63.22 -22.61
N ASP A 334 -13.10 62.10 -22.43
CA ASP A 334 -11.62 62.13 -22.51
C ASP A 334 -10.97 60.76 -22.70
N PHE A 335 -9.96 60.73 -23.58
CA PHE A 335 -9.05 59.63 -23.95
C PHE A 335 -9.60 58.45 -24.80
N GLY A 336 -9.80 58.73 -26.09
CA GLY A 336 -8.83 58.37 -27.14
C GLY A 336 -8.39 56.91 -27.31
N ASP A 337 -9.06 56.23 -28.23
CA ASP A 337 -8.58 55.25 -29.23
C ASP A 337 -7.24 54.52 -28.97
N MET A 338 -7.34 53.24 -28.57
CA MET A 338 -6.45 52.22 -29.09
C MET A 338 -7.24 50.96 -29.44
N THR A 339 -7.51 50.84 -30.74
CA THR A 339 -7.69 49.58 -31.49
C THR A 339 -7.23 48.32 -30.73
N VAL A 340 -8.18 47.45 -30.37
CA VAL A 340 -7.88 46.09 -29.90
C VAL A 340 -7.43 45.26 -31.11
N PRO A 341 -6.27 44.59 -31.08
CA PRO A 341 -5.71 43.93 -32.26
C PRO A 341 -6.60 42.79 -32.76
N LYS A 342 -7.01 42.89 -34.02
CA LYS A 342 -7.33 41.72 -34.85
C LYS A 342 -6.03 40.98 -35.14
N ASP A 343 -5.63 40.08 -34.24
CA ASP A 343 -4.84 38.89 -34.55
C ASP A 343 -4.66 38.05 -33.27
N SER A 344 -5.65 37.19 -32.94
CA SER A 344 -5.33 35.95 -32.23
C SER A 344 -4.88 34.94 -33.26
N GLY A 345 -3.65 35.16 -33.75
CA GLY A 345 -2.99 34.29 -34.70
C GLY A 345 -2.78 32.90 -34.12
N ILE A 346 -3.74 32.01 -34.33
CA ILE A 346 -3.41 30.63 -34.69
C ILE A 346 -3.22 30.65 -36.20
N LYS A 347 -2.05 31.13 -36.63
CA LYS A 347 -1.50 30.71 -37.91
C LYS A 347 -1.46 29.19 -37.87
N ALA A 348 -2.03 28.56 -38.89
CA ALA A 348 -1.60 27.23 -39.29
C ALA A 348 -0.08 27.20 -39.21
N MET A 349 0.48 26.36 -38.33
CA MET A 349 1.93 26.20 -38.28
C MET A 349 2.36 25.73 -39.66
N ALA A 350 3.20 26.58 -40.24
CA ALA A 350 3.67 26.55 -41.60
C ALA A 350 4.23 25.18 -41.98
N SER A 351 4.08 24.87 -43.26
CA SER A 351 4.82 23.90 -44.05
C SER A 351 6.32 24.23 -44.14
N GLY A 352 6.99 24.47 -43.00
CA GLY A 352 8.42 24.68 -42.88
C GLY A 352 9.16 23.44 -42.38
N PRO A 353 10.47 23.29 -42.66
CA PRO A 353 11.26 22.16 -42.20
C PRO A 353 11.40 22.15 -40.67
N LEU A 354 11.37 20.96 -40.06
CA LEU A 354 11.59 20.73 -38.62
C LEU A 354 13.07 20.97 -38.27
N LYS A 355 13.33 21.64 -37.15
CA LYS A 355 14.70 21.95 -36.70
C LYS A 355 15.31 20.77 -35.93
N ALA A 356 16.45 20.29 -36.39
CA ALA A 356 17.26 19.28 -35.69
C ALA A 356 18.60 19.87 -35.24
N ALA A 357 19.02 19.55 -34.01
CA ALA A 357 20.36 19.84 -33.49
C ALA A 357 21.14 18.55 -33.23
N LEU A 358 22.44 18.57 -33.55
CA LEU A 358 23.35 17.43 -33.36
C LEU A 358 24.37 17.74 -32.26
N LEU A 359 24.43 16.88 -31.24
CA LEU A 359 25.44 16.95 -30.18
C LEU A 359 26.43 15.79 -30.30
N ILE A 360 27.66 16.09 -30.66
CA ILE A 360 28.75 15.13 -30.66
C ILE A 360 29.40 15.14 -29.28
N VAL A 361 29.24 14.04 -28.54
CA VAL A 361 29.84 13.84 -27.23
C VAL A 361 31.14 13.07 -27.44
N SER A 362 32.25 13.79 -27.39
CA SER A 362 33.58 13.20 -27.53
C SER A 362 34.65 14.12 -26.95
N THR A 363 35.32 13.65 -25.90
CA THR A 363 36.46 14.35 -25.30
C THR A 363 37.61 14.57 -26.30
N THR A 364 37.75 13.70 -27.32
CA THR A 364 38.74 13.83 -28.38
C THR A 364 38.32 14.90 -29.40
N ALA A 365 37.09 14.83 -29.92
CA ALA A 365 36.61 15.79 -30.92
C ALA A 365 36.40 17.20 -30.33
N ALA A 366 36.14 17.30 -29.01
CA ALA A 366 36.06 18.58 -28.32
C ALA A 366 37.42 19.32 -28.28
N LYS A 367 38.53 18.61 -28.40
CA LYS A 367 39.89 19.18 -28.50
C LYS A 367 40.30 19.45 -29.94
N ASP A 368 39.89 18.58 -30.87
CA ASP A 368 40.15 18.72 -32.30
C ASP A 368 38.91 18.30 -33.10
N ALA A 369 38.19 19.29 -33.63
CA ALA A 369 36.96 19.08 -34.36
C ALA A 369 37.15 18.24 -35.64
N SER A 370 38.38 18.12 -36.18
CA SER A 370 38.66 17.28 -37.35
C SER A 370 38.58 15.78 -37.06
N ALA A 371 38.56 15.38 -35.78
CA ALA A 371 38.39 14.00 -35.34
C ALA A 371 36.93 13.51 -35.33
N ASP A 372 35.95 14.41 -35.52
CA ASP A 372 34.55 14.01 -35.65
C ASP A 372 34.24 13.47 -37.05
N ALA A 373 33.91 12.18 -37.12
CA ALA A 373 33.39 11.53 -38.31
C ALA A 373 31.88 11.25 -38.25
N SER A 374 31.23 11.44 -37.10
CA SER A 374 29.81 11.12 -36.88
C SER A 374 28.90 12.29 -37.24
N GLY A 375 29.27 13.54 -36.89
CA GLY A 375 28.47 14.73 -37.19
C GLY A 375 28.14 14.92 -38.68
N PRO A 376 29.12 14.85 -39.60
CA PRO A 376 28.85 14.94 -41.05
C PRO A 376 27.94 13.81 -41.56
N ILE A 377 28.10 12.59 -41.03
CA ILE A 377 27.31 11.42 -41.44
C ILE A 377 25.85 11.57 -40.97
N LEU A 378 25.62 11.96 -39.73
CA LEU A 378 24.27 12.18 -39.20
C LEU A 378 23.57 13.35 -39.91
N THR A 379 24.32 14.41 -40.24
CA THR A 379 23.84 15.51 -41.09
C THR A 379 23.39 15.00 -42.45
N GLN A 380 24.18 14.11 -43.07
CA GLN A 380 23.84 13.51 -44.35
C GLN A 380 22.58 12.63 -44.25
N VAL A 381 22.45 11.79 -43.22
CA VAL A 381 21.25 10.94 -43.02
C VAL A 381 19.98 11.78 -42.87
N LEU A 382 20.02 12.85 -42.08
CA LEU A 382 18.86 13.74 -41.91
C LEU A 382 18.47 14.47 -43.21
N ARG A 383 19.44 14.77 -44.08
CA ARG A 383 19.18 15.40 -45.39
C ARG A 383 18.69 14.41 -46.44
N ASP A 384 19.37 13.28 -46.58
CA ASP A 384 19.15 12.31 -47.66
C ASP A 384 17.95 11.40 -47.38
N GLU A 385 17.73 11.00 -46.12
CA GLU A 385 16.70 10.02 -45.72
C GLU A 385 15.58 10.63 -44.87
N GLY A 386 15.68 11.92 -44.56
CA GLY A 386 14.66 12.68 -43.84
C GLY A 386 13.59 13.32 -44.72
N ASP A 387 13.50 12.94 -45.99
CA ASP A 387 12.53 13.42 -47.00
C ASP A 387 12.44 14.95 -47.13
N GLY A 388 13.55 15.68 -46.91
CA GLY A 388 13.58 17.14 -46.95
C GLY A 388 12.83 17.84 -45.82
N LYS A 389 12.39 17.09 -44.80
CA LYS A 389 11.60 17.61 -43.66
C LYS A 389 12.47 18.21 -42.54
N TRP A 390 13.79 18.14 -42.64
CA TRP A 390 14.72 18.58 -41.59
C TRP A 390 15.61 19.73 -42.02
N GLU A 391 15.68 20.75 -41.18
CA GLU A 391 16.68 21.81 -41.19
C GLU A 391 17.68 21.56 -40.05
N ILE A 392 18.97 21.46 -40.36
CA ILE A 392 20.00 21.35 -39.33
C ILE A 392 20.24 22.73 -38.73
N TYR A 393 19.78 22.92 -37.51
CA TYR A 393 19.83 24.19 -36.80
C TYR A 393 21.21 24.46 -36.21
N ASP A 394 21.82 23.46 -35.56
CA ASP A 394 23.12 23.59 -34.93
C ASP A 394 23.82 22.22 -34.80
N VAL A 395 25.15 22.24 -34.84
CA VAL A 395 26.00 21.07 -34.61
C VAL A 395 27.08 21.48 -33.62
N LYS A 396 27.10 20.85 -32.45
CA LYS A 396 28.05 21.17 -31.37
C LYS A 396 28.80 19.93 -30.92
N ILE A 397 30.05 20.15 -30.54
CA ILE A 397 30.90 19.12 -29.95
C ILE A 397 31.13 19.50 -28.48
N VAL A 398 30.89 18.54 -27.58
CA VAL A 398 31.15 18.68 -26.14
C VAL A 398 31.99 17.51 -25.66
N SER A 399 32.74 17.70 -24.57
CA SER A 399 33.41 16.60 -23.89
C SER A 399 32.40 15.66 -23.23
N ASP A 400 32.84 14.46 -22.84
CA ASP A 400 32.05 13.50 -22.07
C ASP A 400 31.87 13.95 -20.60
N ASP A 401 31.41 15.19 -20.40
CA ASP A 401 31.11 15.79 -19.11
C ASP A 401 29.59 15.99 -18.98
N VAL A 402 29.03 15.48 -17.89
CA VAL A 402 27.57 15.49 -17.65
C VAL A 402 27.00 16.90 -17.68
N LEU A 403 27.65 17.87 -17.06
CA LEU A 403 27.16 19.25 -16.98
C LEU A 403 27.25 19.95 -18.34
N ALA A 404 28.29 19.69 -19.12
CA ALA A 404 28.44 20.20 -20.48
C ALA A 404 27.33 19.68 -21.41
N ILE A 405 27.05 18.37 -21.36
CA ILE A 405 25.98 17.73 -22.13
C ILE A 405 24.62 18.32 -21.72
N GLN A 406 24.33 18.38 -20.43
CA GLN A 406 23.05 18.89 -19.92
C GLN A 406 22.84 20.36 -20.30
N ARG A 407 23.85 21.21 -20.10
CA ARG A 407 23.76 22.64 -20.42
C ARG A 407 23.46 22.87 -21.91
N GLN A 408 24.11 22.12 -22.79
CA GLN A 408 23.90 22.28 -24.23
C GLN A 408 22.50 21.82 -24.65
N ILE A 409 22.01 20.70 -24.11
CA ILE A 409 20.66 20.21 -24.37
C ILE A 409 19.61 21.21 -23.88
N THR A 410 19.71 21.66 -22.63
CA THR A 410 18.80 22.66 -22.05
C THR A 410 18.77 23.96 -22.88
N THR A 411 19.93 24.40 -23.37
CA THR A 411 20.02 25.60 -24.24
C THR A 411 19.16 25.47 -25.49
N TRP A 412 19.11 24.28 -26.11
CA TRP A 412 18.32 24.05 -27.32
C TRP A 412 16.84 23.71 -27.05
N THR A 413 16.47 23.28 -25.83
CA THR A 413 15.11 22.78 -25.55
C THR A 413 14.24 23.71 -24.70
N ASP A 414 14.84 24.67 -24.00
CA ASP A 414 14.13 25.47 -22.99
C ASP A 414 13.84 26.91 -23.45
N GLY A 415 14.48 27.38 -24.52
CA GLY A 415 14.30 28.72 -25.08
C GLY A 415 13.07 28.88 -25.99
N PRO A 416 12.74 30.13 -26.38
CA PRO A 416 11.64 30.43 -27.31
C PRO A 416 11.88 29.88 -28.73
N ASP A 417 13.15 29.78 -29.14
CA ASP A 417 13.59 29.19 -30.41
C ASP A 417 14.01 27.71 -30.27
N ARG A 418 13.28 26.94 -29.46
CA ARG A 418 13.60 25.52 -29.22
C ARG A 418 13.57 24.66 -30.49
N VAL A 419 14.49 23.71 -30.56
CA VAL A 419 14.55 22.74 -31.67
C VAL A 419 13.52 21.62 -31.52
N ASN A 420 13.14 20.98 -32.62
CA ASN A 420 12.18 19.87 -32.60
C ASN A 420 12.85 18.55 -32.21
N LEU A 421 14.09 18.34 -32.67
CA LEU A 421 14.86 17.11 -32.45
C LEU A 421 16.27 17.45 -31.97
N VAL A 422 16.74 16.75 -30.94
CA VAL A 422 18.14 16.72 -30.50
C VAL A 422 18.63 15.29 -30.66
N VAL A 423 19.66 15.10 -31.48
CA VAL A 423 20.34 13.82 -31.64
C VAL A 423 21.73 13.93 -31.04
N THR A 424 22.04 13.05 -30.10
CA THR A 424 23.39 12.97 -29.52
C THR A 424 24.13 11.73 -30.05
N THR A 425 25.44 11.79 -30.16
CA THR A 425 26.28 10.63 -30.53
C THR A 425 27.53 10.58 -29.65
N GLY A 426 27.87 9.39 -29.16
CA GLY A 426 29.01 9.19 -28.26
C GLY A 426 28.60 9.08 -26.79
N GLY A 427 29.48 8.49 -25.99
CA GLY A 427 29.29 8.34 -24.54
C GLY A 427 28.16 7.38 -24.10
N THR A 428 27.67 6.49 -24.98
CA THR A 428 26.57 5.54 -24.66
C THR A 428 27.05 4.12 -24.31
N GLY A 429 28.35 3.85 -24.33
CA GLY A 429 28.91 2.53 -24.03
C GLY A 429 29.13 2.28 -22.54
N PHE A 430 30.01 1.34 -22.21
CA PHE A 430 30.38 0.96 -20.84
C PHE A 430 31.73 1.52 -20.39
N ALA A 431 32.39 2.35 -21.20
CA ALA A 431 33.66 2.95 -20.78
C ALA A 431 33.43 3.89 -19.59
N THR A 432 34.43 4.08 -18.74
CA THR A 432 34.31 4.96 -17.55
C THR A 432 34.03 6.42 -17.88
N GLY A 433 34.29 6.84 -19.13
CA GLY A 433 33.91 8.16 -19.64
C GLY A 433 32.52 8.22 -20.28
N ASP A 434 31.87 7.09 -20.56
CA ASP A 434 30.58 7.07 -21.25
C ASP A 434 29.44 7.45 -20.30
N SER A 435 29.06 8.73 -20.29
CA SER A 435 28.04 9.29 -19.37
C SER A 435 26.84 9.93 -20.07
N THR A 436 26.68 9.75 -21.38
CA THR A 436 25.61 10.39 -22.17
C THR A 436 24.21 9.98 -21.71
N PRO A 437 23.90 8.70 -21.43
CA PRO A 437 22.60 8.29 -20.90
C PRO A 437 22.30 8.85 -19.51
N GLU A 438 23.31 8.88 -18.63
CA GLU A 438 23.24 9.45 -17.28
C GLU A 438 22.99 10.96 -17.31
N ALA A 439 23.58 11.66 -18.29
CA ALA A 439 23.36 13.09 -18.48
C ALA A 439 21.96 13.40 -18.99
N ILE A 440 21.42 12.57 -19.89
CA ILE A 440 20.18 12.84 -20.63
C ILE A 440 18.93 12.35 -19.89
N THR A 441 18.97 11.17 -19.27
CA THR A 441 17.80 10.55 -18.61
C THR A 441 17.12 11.46 -17.59
N PRO A 442 17.85 12.20 -16.72
CA PRO A 442 17.24 13.13 -15.76
C PRO A 442 16.56 14.34 -16.39
N LEU A 443 16.91 14.69 -17.65
CA LEU A 443 16.33 15.84 -18.35
C LEU A 443 15.00 15.53 -19.07
N LEU A 444 14.65 14.24 -19.22
CA LEU A 444 13.46 13.81 -19.94
C LEU A 444 12.22 13.92 -19.04
N HIS A 445 11.22 14.69 -19.47
CA HIS A 445 9.91 14.77 -18.81
C HIS A 445 9.06 13.52 -19.09
N LYS A 446 9.29 12.88 -20.24
CA LYS A 446 8.64 11.62 -20.64
C LYS A 446 9.61 10.75 -21.41
N GLN A 447 9.78 9.50 -21.01
CA GLN A 447 10.66 8.57 -21.74
C GLN A 447 9.94 7.97 -22.96
N ALA A 448 10.71 7.65 -24.00
CA ALA A 448 10.25 7.04 -25.25
C ALA A 448 11.00 5.72 -25.53
N PRO A 449 10.81 4.67 -24.69
CA PRO A 449 11.56 3.41 -24.82
C PRO A 449 11.30 2.68 -26.15
N GLY A 450 10.18 2.92 -26.83
CA GLY A 450 9.90 2.37 -28.16
C GLY A 450 10.95 2.76 -29.21
N LEU A 451 11.45 4.00 -29.18
CA LEU A 451 12.52 4.44 -30.08
C LEU A 451 13.84 3.72 -29.78
N VAL A 452 14.14 3.51 -28.49
CA VAL A 452 15.32 2.76 -28.02
C VAL A 452 15.26 1.31 -28.50
N HIS A 453 14.11 0.66 -28.36
CA HIS A 453 13.91 -0.71 -28.84
C HIS A 453 14.03 -0.82 -30.35
N GLY A 454 13.46 0.10 -31.13
CA GLY A 454 13.59 0.12 -32.59
C GLY A 454 15.05 0.23 -33.04
N MET A 455 15.80 1.14 -32.42
CA MET A 455 17.23 1.35 -32.66
C MET A 455 18.08 0.12 -32.34
N LEU A 456 17.87 -0.49 -31.16
CA LEU A 456 18.61 -1.69 -30.73
C LEU A 456 18.23 -2.92 -31.57
N ALA A 457 16.95 -3.10 -31.90
CA ALA A 457 16.49 -4.20 -32.74
C ALA A 457 17.14 -4.14 -34.12
N ALA A 458 17.14 -2.96 -34.77
CA ALA A 458 17.82 -2.76 -36.05
C ALA A 458 19.33 -3.07 -35.95
N SER A 459 20.00 -2.56 -34.92
CA SER A 459 21.45 -2.74 -34.73
C SER A 459 21.84 -4.19 -34.45
N LEU A 460 21.02 -4.94 -33.69
CA LEU A 460 21.27 -6.35 -33.35
C LEU A 460 21.20 -7.28 -34.57
N THR A 461 20.50 -6.89 -35.64
CA THR A 461 20.53 -7.64 -36.91
C THR A 461 21.88 -7.52 -37.62
N VAL A 462 22.65 -6.46 -37.34
CA VAL A 462 23.94 -6.18 -37.98
C VAL A 462 25.11 -6.65 -37.12
N THR A 463 25.06 -6.40 -35.82
CA THR A 463 26.14 -6.77 -34.89
C THR A 463 25.63 -7.16 -33.51
N PRO A 464 26.09 -8.28 -32.93
CA PRO A 464 25.75 -8.64 -31.56
C PRO A 464 26.28 -7.62 -30.54
N PHE A 465 27.35 -6.88 -30.87
CA PHE A 465 27.91 -5.86 -29.98
C PHE A 465 26.98 -4.66 -29.75
N ALA A 466 25.89 -4.53 -30.50
CA ALA A 466 24.87 -3.51 -30.25
C ALA A 466 24.27 -3.61 -28.83
N MET A 467 24.27 -4.80 -28.22
CA MET A 467 23.85 -5.00 -26.82
C MET A 467 24.72 -4.22 -25.81
N MET A 468 25.92 -3.79 -26.22
CA MET A 468 26.84 -3.03 -25.38
C MET A 468 26.59 -1.52 -25.40
N SER A 469 25.57 -1.03 -26.13
CA SER A 469 25.15 0.37 -26.11
C SER A 469 23.97 0.56 -25.15
N ARG A 470 23.94 1.69 -24.45
CA ARG A 470 22.91 2.06 -23.47
C ARG A 470 22.09 3.27 -23.93
N PRO A 471 21.42 3.23 -25.10
CA PRO A 471 20.73 4.41 -25.63
C PRO A 471 19.54 4.85 -24.77
N ALA A 472 19.34 6.16 -24.65
CA ALA A 472 18.18 6.81 -24.06
C ALA A 472 17.41 7.61 -25.12
N ALA A 473 16.09 7.68 -24.99
CA ALA A 473 15.25 8.52 -25.83
C ALA A 473 14.03 9.02 -25.04
N GLY A 474 13.57 10.23 -25.33
CA GLY A 474 12.39 10.80 -24.68
C GLY A 474 12.09 12.23 -25.12
N ILE A 475 11.22 12.87 -24.36
CA ILE A 475 10.70 14.20 -24.62
C ILE A 475 11.11 15.12 -23.47
N ARG A 476 11.64 16.29 -23.82
CA ARG A 476 11.82 17.43 -22.92
C ARG A 476 11.08 18.61 -23.50
N ASN A 477 10.16 19.19 -22.73
CA ASN A 477 9.22 20.21 -23.20
C ASN A 477 8.48 19.74 -24.46
N SER A 478 8.85 20.26 -25.64
CA SER A 478 8.29 19.91 -26.95
C SER A 478 9.35 19.36 -27.91
N SER A 479 10.53 19.00 -27.41
CA SER A 479 11.67 18.52 -28.18
C SER A 479 11.89 17.04 -27.92
N ILE A 480 12.12 16.28 -28.98
CA ILE A 480 12.54 14.88 -28.89
C ILE A 480 14.05 14.82 -28.73
N ILE A 481 14.53 14.01 -27.78
CA ILE A 481 15.95 13.76 -27.55
C ILE A 481 16.21 12.28 -27.78
N VAL A 482 17.22 11.96 -28.59
CA VAL A 482 17.66 10.58 -28.87
C VAL A 482 19.17 10.46 -28.78
N THR A 483 19.68 9.42 -28.14
CA THR A 483 21.12 9.14 -28.05
C THR A 483 21.53 8.00 -28.96
N LEU A 484 22.62 8.21 -29.71
CA LEU A 484 23.17 7.25 -30.65
C LEU A 484 24.56 6.77 -30.21
N PRO A 485 24.98 5.56 -30.63
CA PRO A 485 26.34 5.07 -30.37
C PRO A 485 27.42 6.03 -30.87
N GLY A 486 28.61 5.98 -30.26
CA GLY A 486 29.76 6.82 -30.68
C GLY A 486 30.41 6.41 -31.99
N SER A 487 30.28 5.15 -32.41
CA SER A 487 30.84 4.70 -33.69
C SER A 487 30.05 5.33 -34.87
N PRO A 488 30.71 5.92 -35.89
CA PRO A 488 29.99 6.59 -36.98
C PRO A 488 29.05 5.66 -37.75
N LYS A 489 29.45 4.39 -37.92
CA LYS A 489 28.63 3.34 -38.53
C LYS A 489 27.39 3.03 -37.69
N GLY A 490 27.56 2.80 -36.38
CA GLY A 490 26.43 2.51 -35.48
C GLY A 490 25.50 3.72 -35.35
N ALA A 491 26.02 4.94 -35.27
CA ALA A 491 25.21 6.16 -35.22
C ALA A 491 24.33 6.30 -36.47
N LYS A 492 24.91 6.07 -37.66
CA LYS A 492 24.18 6.07 -38.93
C LYS A 492 23.03 5.07 -38.92
N GLU A 493 23.31 3.80 -38.62
CA GLU A 493 22.32 2.72 -38.64
C GLU A 493 21.16 2.96 -37.65
N ASN A 494 21.48 3.44 -36.44
CA ASN A 494 20.47 3.73 -35.42
C ASN A 494 19.57 4.88 -35.84
N LEU A 495 20.13 5.95 -36.43
CA LEU A 495 19.33 7.06 -36.93
C LEU A 495 18.45 6.65 -38.11
N GLN A 496 18.98 5.90 -39.08
CA GLN A 496 18.21 5.40 -40.23
C GLN A 496 16.99 4.56 -39.81
N ALA A 497 17.12 3.78 -38.74
CA ALA A 497 16.03 2.96 -38.22
C ALA A 497 14.81 3.76 -37.75
N ILE A 498 15.01 5.01 -37.30
CA ILE A 498 13.96 5.82 -36.69
C ILE A 498 13.65 7.12 -37.45
N VAL A 499 14.53 7.60 -38.33
CA VAL A 499 14.45 8.94 -38.94
C VAL A 499 13.13 9.23 -39.63
N LYS A 500 12.51 8.22 -40.26
CA LYS A 500 11.20 8.32 -40.92
C LYS A 500 10.03 8.54 -39.96
N THR A 501 10.16 8.08 -38.71
CA THR A 501 9.12 8.20 -37.68
C THR A 501 9.25 9.47 -36.84
N LEU A 502 10.45 10.07 -36.80
CA LEU A 502 10.76 11.24 -35.98
C LEU A 502 9.94 12.50 -36.31
N PRO A 503 9.58 12.83 -37.58
CA PRO A 503 8.76 14.02 -37.86
C PRO A 503 7.39 13.96 -37.19
N HIS A 504 6.73 12.80 -37.25
CA HIS A 504 5.44 12.57 -36.60
C HIS A 504 5.55 12.66 -35.09
N ALA A 505 6.59 12.05 -34.53
CA ALA A 505 6.86 12.11 -33.10
C ALA A 505 7.09 13.57 -32.63
N CYS A 506 7.81 14.39 -33.42
CA CYS A 506 8.05 15.79 -33.09
C CYS A 506 6.78 16.64 -33.12
N ILE A 507 5.88 16.41 -34.09
CA ILE A 507 4.59 17.10 -34.16
C ILE A 507 3.72 16.74 -32.95
N GLN A 508 3.71 15.48 -32.53
CA GLN A 508 3.00 15.06 -31.31
C GLN A 508 3.61 15.66 -30.05
N ALA A 509 4.94 15.70 -29.93
CA ALA A 509 5.64 16.32 -28.80
C ALA A 509 5.36 17.84 -28.70
N ALA A 510 5.10 18.51 -29.83
CA ALA A 510 4.70 19.91 -29.88
C ALA A 510 3.22 20.18 -29.57
N GLY A 511 2.44 19.16 -29.20
CA GLY A 511 1.01 19.29 -28.88
C GLY A 511 0.09 19.24 -30.11
N GLY A 512 0.57 18.71 -31.24
CA GLY A 512 -0.25 18.47 -32.42
C GLY A 512 -1.43 17.53 -32.10
N ASN A 513 -2.62 17.89 -32.57
CA ASN A 513 -3.84 17.11 -32.32
C ASN A 513 -3.70 15.70 -32.92
N SER A 514 -3.50 14.70 -32.06
CA SER A 514 -3.32 13.30 -32.43
C SER A 514 -4.45 12.76 -33.32
N ARG A 515 -5.67 13.30 -33.25
CA ARG A 515 -6.80 12.84 -34.09
C ARG A 515 -6.75 13.38 -35.51
N ALA A 516 -6.26 14.60 -35.72
CA ALA A 516 -6.11 15.16 -37.06
C ALA A 516 -5.02 14.41 -37.86
N ILE A 517 -3.95 14.00 -37.18
CA ILE A 517 -2.80 13.33 -37.81
C ILE A 517 -3.08 11.84 -38.09
N HIS A 518 -3.91 11.17 -37.28
CA HIS A 518 -4.28 9.75 -37.48
C HIS A 518 -5.57 9.54 -38.29
N SER A 519 -6.18 10.62 -38.81
CA SER A 519 -7.48 10.62 -39.50
C SER A 519 -7.56 9.77 -40.77
N GLY A 520 -6.43 9.39 -41.38
CA GLY A 520 -6.40 8.50 -42.55
C GLY A 520 -5.93 7.06 -42.29
N GLY A 521 -5.81 6.66 -41.02
CA GLY A 521 -5.42 5.30 -40.63
C GLY A 521 -3.93 4.98 -40.76
N ILE A 522 -3.54 3.82 -40.23
CA ILE A 522 -2.14 3.36 -40.16
C ILE A 522 -1.51 3.27 -41.56
N LYS A 523 -2.26 2.84 -42.57
CA LYS A 523 -1.77 2.74 -43.96
C LYS A 523 -1.42 4.09 -44.59
N LYS A 524 -2.13 5.17 -44.24
CA LYS A 524 -1.79 6.52 -44.70
C LYS A 524 -0.54 7.03 -44.01
N LEU A 525 -0.38 6.77 -42.70
CA LEU A 525 0.81 7.12 -41.93
C LEU A 525 2.06 6.33 -42.38
N GLU A 526 1.90 5.04 -42.67
CA GLU A 526 2.96 4.19 -43.25
C GLU A 526 3.36 4.70 -44.64
N SER A 527 2.39 5.07 -45.49
CA SER A 527 2.62 5.69 -46.79
C SER A 527 3.32 7.07 -46.70
N GLU A 528 2.85 7.96 -45.81
CA GLU A 528 3.42 9.30 -45.58
C GLU A 528 4.80 9.29 -44.91
N ALA A 529 5.13 8.20 -44.20
CA ALA A 529 6.45 7.93 -43.64
C ALA A 529 7.33 7.05 -44.55
N GLY A 530 6.83 6.61 -45.73
CA GLY A 530 7.57 5.78 -46.67
C GLY A 530 7.99 4.41 -46.11
N LEU A 531 7.12 3.76 -45.34
CA LEU A 531 7.27 2.43 -44.72
C LEU A 531 6.34 1.42 -45.42
N THR A 532 6.87 0.30 -45.92
CA THR A 532 6.07 -0.79 -46.51
C THR A 532 5.83 -1.89 -45.49
N GLY A 533 4.56 -2.23 -45.21
CA GLY A 533 4.20 -3.37 -44.37
C GLY A 533 4.72 -4.68 -44.97
N GLY A 534 5.43 -5.48 -44.16
CA GLY A 534 5.98 -6.77 -44.59
C GLY A 534 4.89 -7.83 -44.72
N ASP A 535 4.73 -8.37 -45.93
CA ASP A 535 3.99 -9.60 -46.21
C ASP A 535 4.76 -10.82 -45.66
N THR A 536 4.12 -11.62 -44.81
CA THR A 536 4.53 -13.00 -44.59
C THR A 536 3.40 -13.95 -44.98
N HIS A 537 3.65 -14.61 -46.10
CA HIS A 537 2.81 -15.57 -46.82
C HIS A 537 2.23 -16.70 -45.96
N SER A 538 0.93 -16.90 -46.13
CA SER A 538 0.27 -18.19 -45.98
C SER A 538 0.59 -19.06 -47.19
N THR A 539 1.05 -20.30 -46.96
CA THR A 539 1.06 -21.35 -48.00
C THR A 539 0.39 -22.59 -47.46
N ALA A 540 -0.69 -22.98 -48.11
CA ALA A 540 -1.39 -24.24 -47.93
C ALA A 540 -0.90 -25.31 -48.92
N ALA A 541 -1.07 -26.57 -48.50
CA ALA A 541 -1.19 -27.82 -49.25
C ALA A 541 0.08 -28.57 -49.74
N GLY A 542 0.11 -29.87 -49.44
CA GLY A 542 0.90 -30.87 -50.17
C GLY A 542 1.30 -32.09 -49.33
N GLY A 543 0.51 -33.17 -49.37
CA GLY A 543 0.85 -34.46 -48.74
C GLY A 543 1.80 -35.33 -49.58
N CYS A 544 2.59 -36.15 -48.88
CA CYS A 544 3.21 -37.46 -49.21
C CYS A 544 4.18 -37.74 -48.03
N GLY A 545 4.28 -38.88 -47.35
CA GLY A 545 4.28 -40.27 -47.81
C GLY A 545 5.62 -40.90 -47.40
N HIS A 546 5.63 -41.64 -46.28
CA HIS A 546 6.60 -42.66 -45.80
C HIS A 546 8.11 -42.35 -45.73
N HIS A 547 8.74 -42.55 -44.55
CA HIS A 547 9.56 -43.74 -44.23
C HIS A 547 10.31 -43.60 -42.89
N HIS A 548 10.44 -44.75 -42.21
CA HIS A 548 11.18 -44.99 -40.97
C HIS A 548 12.67 -44.63 -41.05
N HIS A 549 13.25 -44.20 -39.92
CA HIS A 549 14.30 -44.94 -39.18
C HIS A 549 14.68 -44.16 -37.92
N GLY A 550 14.69 -44.86 -36.77
CA GLY A 550 15.29 -44.35 -35.55
C GLY A 550 16.81 -44.50 -35.58
N HIS A 551 17.49 -43.72 -34.74
CA HIS A 551 18.53 -44.15 -33.81
C HIS A 551 18.91 -42.95 -32.94
N GLY A 552 18.83 -43.11 -31.63
CA GLY A 552 19.45 -42.20 -30.69
C GLY A 552 20.96 -42.40 -30.67
N HIS A 553 21.70 -41.36 -30.30
CA HIS A 553 22.85 -41.43 -29.40
C HIS A 553 23.12 -40.01 -28.90
N GLY A 554 23.08 -39.84 -27.57
CA GLY A 554 23.65 -38.66 -26.94
C GLY A 554 25.17 -38.77 -26.94
N HIS A 555 25.85 -37.63 -27.07
CA HIS A 555 27.11 -37.41 -26.37
C HIS A 555 27.20 -35.95 -25.92
N ASN A 556 27.46 -35.87 -24.62
CA ASN A 556 27.73 -34.72 -23.80
C ASN A 556 29.17 -34.25 -24.03
N HIS A 557 29.42 -32.95 -24.19
CA HIS A 557 30.67 -32.32 -23.78
C HIS A 557 30.40 -30.87 -23.36
N GLY A 558 30.55 -30.63 -22.06
CA GLY A 558 30.53 -29.30 -21.46
C GLY A 558 31.93 -28.72 -21.31
N HIS A 559 32.00 -27.41 -21.47
CA HIS A 559 32.90 -26.45 -20.80
C HIS A 559 32.08 -25.13 -20.80
N GLY A 560 31.76 -24.44 -19.71
CA GLY A 560 32.42 -24.34 -18.42
C GLY A 560 32.90 -22.91 -18.18
N HIS A 561 32.01 -21.91 -18.20
CA HIS A 561 32.26 -20.60 -17.63
C HIS A 561 31.18 -20.29 -16.58
N GLY A 562 31.64 -20.01 -15.36
CA GLY A 562 30.87 -20.06 -14.13
C GLY A 562 29.78 -19.00 -14.03
N ASN A 563 28.54 -19.47 -13.97
CA ASN A 563 27.44 -18.72 -13.38
C ASN A 563 27.49 -18.88 -11.85
N LEU A 564 27.19 -17.78 -11.16
CA LEU A 564 26.90 -17.74 -9.73
C LEU A 564 25.94 -18.88 -9.37
N VAL A 565 26.39 -19.76 -8.48
CA VAL A 565 25.65 -20.93 -8.04
C VAL A 565 24.40 -20.48 -7.29
N ARG A 566 23.22 -20.77 -7.84
CA ARG A 566 21.95 -20.67 -7.11
C ARG A 566 22.00 -21.67 -5.95
N HIS A 567 22.03 -21.16 -4.72
CA HIS A 567 22.04 -21.97 -3.50
C HIS A 567 20.62 -22.37 -3.06
N THR A 568 19.80 -22.87 -3.97
CA THR A 568 18.51 -23.48 -3.64
C THR A 568 18.45 -24.86 -4.28
N LYS A 569 18.17 -25.89 -3.46
CA LYS A 569 17.92 -27.24 -3.97
C LYS A 569 16.72 -27.17 -4.91
N PRO A 570 16.77 -27.73 -6.14
CA PRO A 570 15.64 -27.72 -7.05
C PRO A 570 14.54 -28.62 -6.45
N GLY A 571 13.49 -28.03 -5.87
CA GLY A 571 12.35 -28.77 -5.32
C GLY A 571 11.65 -28.17 -4.09
N THR A 572 12.11 -27.06 -3.50
CA THR A 572 11.60 -26.58 -2.19
C THR A 572 10.90 -25.22 -2.20
N THR A 573 10.76 -24.52 -3.33
CA THR A 573 10.10 -23.21 -3.37
C THR A 573 8.59 -23.36 -3.48
N LEU A 574 7.85 -22.91 -2.46
CA LEU A 574 6.39 -22.98 -2.39
C LEU A 574 5.73 -21.74 -3.02
N SER A 575 6.42 -20.60 -3.01
CA SER A 575 5.91 -19.32 -3.50
C SER A 575 5.66 -19.30 -5.02
N ASN A 576 4.66 -18.50 -5.41
CA ASN A 576 4.35 -18.20 -6.81
C ASN A 576 5.59 -17.69 -7.55
N ASP A 577 5.70 -18.02 -8.83
CA ASP A 577 6.73 -17.44 -9.70
C ASP A 577 6.20 -16.14 -10.32
N PRO A 578 6.75 -14.96 -9.99
CA PRO A 578 6.29 -13.71 -10.57
C PRO A 578 6.57 -13.63 -12.08
N ALA A 579 7.54 -14.41 -12.60
CA ALA A 579 7.85 -14.48 -14.02
C ALA A 579 6.84 -15.32 -14.82
N LEU A 580 6.02 -16.13 -14.13
CA LEU A 580 4.91 -16.84 -14.75
C LEU A 580 3.66 -15.96 -14.71
N GLY A 581 2.96 -15.87 -15.83
CA GLY A 581 1.73 -15.09 -15.93
C GLY A 581 0.67 -15.51 -14.89
N PRO A 582 -0.33 -14.66 -14.60
CA PRO A 582 -1.30 -14.86 -13.51
C PRO A 582 -2.05 -16.20 -13.56
N SER A 583 -2.20 -16.78 -14.75
CA SER A 583 -2.88 -18.06 -14.98
C SER A 583 -2.18 -19.29 -14.41
N ARG A 584 -0.87 -19.21 -14.11
CA ARG A 584 -0.07 -20.34 -13.58
C ARG A 584 0.22 -20.25 -12.08
N ARG A 585 -0.39 -19.29 -11.38
CA ARG A 585 -0.23 -19.10 -9.94
C ARG A 585 -1.12 -20.06 -9.15
N TYR A 586 -0.70 -20.40 -7.94
CA TYR A 586 -1.52 -21.15 -7.01
C TYR A 586 -2.77 -20.34 -6.65
N ARG A 587 -3.95 -20.98 -6.76
CA ARG A 587 -5.25 -20.40 -6.38
C ARG A 587 -5.56 -20.57 -4.90
N GLU A 588 -4.91 -21.53 -4.27
CA GLU A 588 -4.86 -21.69 -2.83
C GLU A 588 -3.47 -21.30 -2.33
N SER A 589 -3.39 -20.87 -1.07
CA SER A 589 -2.08 -20.61 -0.48
C SER A 589 -1.25 -21.91 -0.47
N PRO A 590 0.01 -21.87 -0.94
CA PRO A 590 0.90 -23.02 -0.82
C PRO A 590 1.40 -23.20 0.62
N TYR A 591 1.06 -22.29 1.54
CA TYR A 591 1.39 -22.38 2.96
C TYR A 591 0.17 -22.84 3.77
N PRO A 592 0.31 -23.91 4.59
CA PRO A 592 -0.77 -24.40 5.43
C PRO A 592 -1.16 -23.37 6.49
N MET A 593 -2.39 -23.46 6.98
CA MET A 593 -2.86 -22.66 8.10
C MET A 593 -2.33 -23.24 9.40
N LEU A 594 -1.50 -22.50 10.13
CA LEU A 594 -1.00 -22.94 11.44
C LEU A 594 -1.81 -22.35 12.59
N LEU A 595 -1.88 -23.07 13.71
CA LEU A 595 -2.34 -22.49 14.97
C LEU A 595 -1.30 -21.50 15.52
N VAL A 596 -1.74 -20.56 16.37
CA VAL A 596 -0.83 -19.54 16.93
C VAL A 596 0.30 -20.16 17.75
N GLU A 597 0.01 -21.19 18.55
CA GLU A 597 1.03 -21.87 19.35
C GLU A 597 2.04 -22.65 18.50
N GLU A 598 1.62 -23.20 17.35
CA GLU A 598 2.52 -23.84 16.40
C GLU A 598 3.45 -22.82 15.75
N ALA A 599 2.90 -21.66 15.36
CA ALA A 599 3.68 -20.54 14.82
C ALA A 599 4.71 -20.02 15.86
N LEU A 600 4.32 -19.88 17.13
CA LEU A 600 5.21 -19.51 18.23
C LEU A 600 6.33 -20.54 18.44
N SER A 601 6.01 -21.83 18.35
CA SER A 601 6.99 -22.91 18.47
C SER A 601 8.03 -22.87 17.34
N LEU A 602 7.60 -22.62 16.10
CA LEU A 602 8.52 -22.46 14.96
C LEU A 602 9.40 -21.20 15.10
N ILE A 603 8.85 -20.11 15.62
CA ILE A 603 9.62 -18.89 15.92
C ILE A 603 10.69 -19.20 16.96
N GLU A 604 10.33 -19.90 18.03
CA GLU A 604 11.27 -20.30 19.06
C GLU A 604 12.36 -21.23 18.52
N GLU A 605 12.01 -22.21 17.69
CA GLU A 605 12.95 -23.16 17.10
C GLU A 605 13.97 -22.48 16.17
N HIS A 606 13.50 -21.62 15.27
CA HIS A 606 14.34 -21.07 14.19
C HIS A 606 14.94 -19.70 14.50
N THR A 607 14.54 -19.06 15.60
CA THR A 607 15.22 -17.85 16.07
C THR A 607 16.60 -18.23 16.62
N PRO A 608 17.71 -17.61 16.15
CA PRO A 608 19.06 -17.90 16.65
C PRO A 608 19.21 -17.73 18.16
N GLU A 609 20.20 -18.42 18.71
CA GLU A 609 20.58 -18.25 20.11
C GLU A 609 21.24 -16.88 20.36
N PRO A 610 21.05 -16.29 21.55
CA PRO A 610 21.57 -14.97 21.87
C PRO A 610 23.11 -14.98 21.97
N GLU A 611 23.72 -13.87 21.57
CA GLU A 611 25.17 -13.69 21.60
C GLU A 611 25.60 -13.04 22.93
N VAL A 612 26.67 -13.53 23.55
CA VAL A 612 27.19 -12.98 24.82
C VAL A 612 28.24 -11.91 24.55
N VAL A 613 28.07 -10.74 25.17
CA VAL A 613 29.01 -9.62 25.11
C VAL A 613 29.34 -9.12 26.52
N SER A 614 30.53 -8.56 26.70
CA SER A 614 30.88 -7.85 27.93
C SER A 614 30.50 -6.38 27.80
N ALA A 615 29.80 -5.84 28.79
CA ALA A 615 29.36 -4.46 28.82
C ALA A 615 29.77 -3.78 30.13
N PRO A 616 30.18 -2.50 30.09
CA PRO A 616 30.41 -1.71 31.29
C PRO A 616 29.11 -1.51 32.08
N VAL A 617 29.18 -1.59 33.40
CA VAL A 617 28.06 -1.29 34.30
C VAL A 617 27.91 0.24 34.39
N ASN A 618 27.10 0.79 33.49
CA ASN A 618 26.65 2.17 33.49
C ASN A 618 25.21 2.25 32.95
N GLN A 619 24.66 3.45 32.77
CA GLN A 619 23.27 3.64 32.33
C GLN A 619 22.93 2.93 31.00
N SER A 620 23.91 2.70 30.12
CA SER A 620 23.66 2.00 28.85
C SER A 620 23.32 0.53 29.03
N ILE A 621 23.63 -0.09 30.17
CA ILE A 621 23.35 -1.52 30.42
C ILE A 621 21.88 -1.78 30.77
N ILE A 622 21.10 -0.74 31.04
CA ILE A 622 19.65 -0.84 31.32
C ILE A 622 18.94 -1.55 30.16
N ASN A 623 17.98 -2.42 30.50
CA ASN A 623 17.25 -3.34 29.62
C ASN A 623 18.10 -4.47 29.01
N SER A 624 19.36 -4.63 29.42
CA SER A 624 20.15 -5.81 29.05
C SER A 624 19.83 -6.99 29.97
N VAL A 625 19.94 -8.20 29.43
CA VAL A 625 19.76 -9.44 30.19
C VAL A 625 21.12 -10.05 30.50
N LEU A 626 21.32 -10.49 31.74
CA LEU A 626 22.57 -11.09 32.20
C LEU A 626 22.81 -12.46 31.53
N ALA A 627 24.02 -12.66 31.02
CA ALA A 627 24.43 -13.91 30.37
C ALA A 627 25.08 -14.91 31.34
N GLU A 628 25.41 -14.47 32.56
CA GLU A 628 25.96 -15.28 33.65
C GLU A 628 25.51 -14.76 35.02
N ASP A 629 25.63 -15.60 36.04
CA ASP A 629 25.42 -15.19 37.43
C ASP A 629 26.48 -14.17 37.83
N VAL A 630 26.06 -13.04 38.40
CA VAL A 630 26.98 -12.00 38.89
C VAL A 630 27.22 -12.20 40.38
N LYS A 631 28.50 -12.23 40.76
CA LYS A 631 28.93 -12.36 42.15
C LYS A 631 29.44 -11.05 42.70
N ALA A 632 29.18 -10.78 43.97
CA ALA A 632 29.73 -9.63 44.69
C ALA A 632 31.27 -9.68 44.69
N ARG A 633 31.92 -8.59 44.25
CA ARG A 633 33.39 -8.50 44.26
C ARG A 633 33.94 -8.08 45.61
N GLU A 634 33.13 -7.40 46.41
CA GLU A 634 33.49 -6.82 47.70
C GLU A 634 32.40 -7.10 48.74
N ASN A 635 32.74 -6.97 50.02
CA ASN A 635 31.76 -7.01 51.11
C ASN A 635 31.03 -5.68 51.19
N VAL A 636 29.72 -5.70 51.49
CA VAL A 636 28.93 -4.51 51.78
C VAL A 636 28.30 -4.67 53.18
N PRO A 637 28.65 -3.80 54.16
CA PRO A 637 29.73 -2.82 54.10
C PRO A 637 31.13 -3.49 54.07
N ALA A 638 32.13 -2.77 53.55
CA ALA A 638 33.51 -3.26 53.44
C ALA A 638 34.28 -3.25 54.77
N PHE A 639 33.77 -2.51 55.75
CA PHE A 639 34.32 -2.35 57.10
C PHE A 639 33.16 -2.36 58.11
N ARG A 640 33.48 -2.52 59.40
CA ARG A 640 32.48 -2.40 60.49
C ARG A 640 32.00 -0.95 60.54
N ALA A 641 30.70 -0.73 60.41
CA ALA A 641 30.12 0.62 60.31
C ALA A 641 29.06 0.86 61.38
N SER A 642 28.91 2.11 61.83
CA SER A 642 27.86 2.48 62.77
C SER A 642 26.47 2.49 62.13
N ILE A 643 25.45 1.97 62.83
CA ILE A 643 24.03 2.05 62.44
C ILE A 643 23.41 3.41 62.82
N VAL A 644 23.94 4.05 63.86
CA VAL A 644 23.38 5.27 64.47
C VAL A 644 24.45 6.36 64.59
N ASP A 645 24.01 7.60 64.76
CA ASP A 645 24.87 8.66 65.26
C ASP A 645 25.06 8.47 66.77
N GLY A 646 26.29 8.61 67.26
CA GLY A 646 26.57 8.30 68.66
C GLY A 646 28.04 8.27 69.02
N TYR A 647 28.36 7.36 69.94
CA TYR A 647 29.70 7.16 70.46
C TYR A 647 30.07 5.68 70.37
N ALA A 648 31.13 5.39 69.63
CA ALA A 648 31.73 4.07 69.61
C ALA A 648 32.49 3.86 70.93
N VAL A 649 32.30 2.69 71.53
CA VAL A 649 32.87 2.32 72.84
C VAL A 649 33.41 0.89 72.81
N VAL A 650 34.30 0.59 73.75
CA VAL A 650 34.67 -0.79 74.08
C VAL A 650 33.77 -1.24 75.22
N ALA A 651 32.86 -2.17 74.95
CA ALA A 651 31.95 -2.72 75.96
C ALA A 651 32.75 -3.44 77.07
N PRO A 652 32.59 -3.04 78.35
CA PRO A 652 33.23 -3.72 79.47
C PRO A 652 32.54 -5.07 79.74
N LYS A 653 33.30 -6.04 80.24
CA LYS A 653 32.84 -7.43 80.41
C LYS A 653 31.67 -7.60 81.41
N ASP A 654 31.47 -6.65 82.31
CA ASP A 654 30.40 -6.62 83.31
C ASP A 654 29.16 -5.82 82.86
N GLY A 655 29.21 -5.18 81.68
CA GLY A 655 28.09 -4.47 81.06
C GLY A 655 27.73 -3.13 81.71
N GLN A 656 28.54 -2.62 82.64
CA GLN A 656 28.34 -1.31 83.27
C GLN A 656 28.99 -0.21 82.42
N LEU A 657 28.16 0.57 81.74
CA LEU A 657 28.61 1.64 80.82
C LEU A 657 28.05 3.00 81.19
N LYS A 658 27.18 3.10 82.20
CA LYS A 658 26.66 4.38 82.68
C LYS A 658 27.72 5.16 83.43
N GLY A 659 28.08 6.33 82.91
CA GLY A 659 29.15 7.16 83.46
C GLY A 659 29.59 8.27 82.53
N VAL A 660 30.54 9.09 82.98
CA VAL A 660 31.15 10.18 82.19
C VAL A 660 32.49 9.71 81.65
N PHE A 661 32.69 9.85 80.33
CA PHE A 661 33.88 9.39 79.64
C PHE A 661 34.45 10.48 78.71
N PRO A 662 35.79 10.52 78.51
CA PRO A 662 36.42 11.44 77.58
C PRO A 662 36.17 11.03 76.13
N VAL A 663 35.93 12.01 75.26
CA VAL A 663 35.90 11.82 73.80
C VAL A 663 37.31 12.00 73.26
N THR A 664 37.95 10.91 72.80
CA THR A 664 39.37 10.91 72.41
C THR A 664 39.58 10.85 70.90
N ALA A 665 38.54 10.54 70.14
CA ALA A 665 38.60 10.44 68.69
C ALA A 665 37.26 10.86 68.06
N ILE A 666 37.33 11.30 66.80
CA ILE A 666 36.16 11.62 65.98
C ILE A 666 36.27 10.81 64.70
N SER A 667 35.33 9.88 64.47
CA SER A 667 35.20 9.11 63.25
C SER A 667 34.12 9.75 62.36
N HIS A 668 34.56 10.32 61.24
CA HIS A 668 33.69 10.82 60.19
C HIS A 668 33.53 9.77 59.08
N ALA A 669 32.44 9.83 58.31
CA ALA A 669 32.20 8.96 57.15
C ALA A 669 33.18 9.18 55.96
N SER A 670 34.34 9.80 56.18
CA SER A 670 35.39 10.04 55.19
C SER A 670 36.50 8.99 55.30
N PRO A 671 37.15 8.57 54.19
CA PRO A 671 38.27 7.64 54.23
C PRO A 671 39.45 8.19 55.05
N GLY A 672 39.94 7.44 56.04
CA GLY A 672 41.08 7.83 56.86
C GLY A 672 41.50 6.76 57.87
N GLU A 673 42.75 6.83 58.36
CA GLU A 673 43.24 5.98 59.45
C GLU A 673 42.78 6.54 60.80
N ILE A 674 42.10 5.72 61.60
CA ILE A 674 41.63 6.07 62.95
C ILE A 674 42.45 5.27 63.95
N GLY A 675 42.94 5.93 65.01
CA GLY A 675 43.66 5.28 66.10
C GLY A 675 42.79 4.26 66.86
N ALA A 676 43.42 3.30 67.52
CA ALA A 676 42.69 2.31 68.32
C ALA A 676 42.04 2.96 69.55
N LEU A 677 40.78 2.59 69.82
CA LEU A 677 40.02 3.04 70.98
C LEU A 677 40.26 2.08 72.16
N ASN A 678 40.61 2.63 73.32
CA ASN A 678 40.80 1.85 74.55
C ASN A 678 39.53 1.80 75.40
N GLU A 679 39.48 0.87 76.35
CA GLU A 679 38.41 0.80 77.34
C GLU A 679 38.38 2.07 78.21
N GLY A 680 37.20 2.67 78.37
CA GLY A 680 37.03 3.95 79.08
C GLY A 680 37.19 5.20 78.21
N GLU A 681 37.40 5.05 76.90
CA GLU A 681 37.44 6.16 75.94
C GLU A 681 36.21 6.11 75.00
N LEU A 682 35.73 7.27 74.56
CA LEU A 682 34.68 7.39 73.56
C LEU A 682 35.25 7.92 72.24
N ALA A 683 34.76 7.38 71.13
CA ALA A 683 34.93 8.00 69.82
C ALA A 683 33.58 8.50 69.30
N ARG A 684 33.45 9.81 69.05
CA ARG A 684 32.25 10.33 68.38
C ARG A 684 32.18 9.75 66.98
N ILE A 685 31.07 9.10 66.65
CA ILE A 685 30.89 8.40 65.40
C ILE A 685 29.56 8.79 64.77
N THR A 686 29.59 9.06 63.47
CA THR A 686 28.36 9.30 62.68
C THR A 686 27.91 8.02 62.01
N THR A 687 26.64 7.95 61.63
CA THR A 687 26.02 6.87 60.89
C THR A 687 26.83 6.55 59.63
N GLY A 688 27.12 5.27 59.40
CA GLY A 688 27.91 4.80 58.26
C GLY A 688 29.43 5.00 58.38
N ALA A 689 29.93 5.69 59.41
CA ALA A 689 31.37 5.87 59.61
C ALA A 689 32.06 4.55 60.05
N PRO A 690 33.33 4.34 59.70
CA PRO A 690 34.09 3.18 60.12
C PRO A 690 34.30 3.17 61.64
N LEU A 691 34.14 2.00 62.25
CA LEU A 691 34.44 1.80 63.66
C LEU A 691 35.95 1.92 63.90
N PRO A 692 36.38 2.69 64.91
CA PRO A 692 37.78 2.68 65.36
C PRO A 692 38.24 1.26 65.75
N PRO A 693 39.49 0.87 65.46
CA PRO A 693 40.03 -0.39 65.94
C PRO A 693 39.86 -0.53 67.45
N GLY A 694 39.39 -1.68 67.95
CA GLY A 694 39.14 -1.91 69.37
C GLY A 694 37.71 -1.64 69.84
N ALA A 695 36.94 -0.77 69.15
CA ALA A 695 35.53 -0.54 69.49
C ALA A 695 34.68 -1.80 69.27
N THR A 696 33.79 -2.12 70.22
CA THR A 696 32.95 -3.33 70.18
C THR A 696 31.45 -3.04 70.11
N THR A 697 31.00 -1.80 70.37
CA THR A 697 29.59 -1.39 70.29
C THR A 697 29.45 0.12 70.06
N VAL A 698 28.24 0.59 69.69
CA VAL A 698 27.93 2.03 69.53
C VAL A 698 26.70 2.41 70.38
N VAL A 699 26.83 3.46 71.18
CA VAL A 699 25.73 4.05 71.96
C VAL A 699 25.15 5.23 71.19
N MET A 700 23.83 5.26 71.01
CA MET A 700 23.14 6.34 70.28
C MET A 700 23.18 7.68 71.02
N VAL A 701 23.23 8.80 70.29
CA VAL A 701 23.34 10.15 70.89
C VAL A 701 22.23 10.42 71.91
N GLU A 702 21.01 9.94 71.66
CA GLU A 702 19.84 10.11 72.53
C GLU A 702 20.04 9.53 73.93
N ASP A 703 20.92 8.53 74.06
CA ASP A 703 21.28 7.90 75.33
C ASP A 703 22.48 8.56 76.01
N THR A 704 22.84 9.77 75.57
CA THR A 704 23.99 10.51 76.09
C THR A 704 23.68 11.96 76.47
N ILE A 705 24.45 12.51 77.40
CA ILE A 705 24.42 13.92 77.78
C ILE A 705 25.82 14.51 77.65
N LEU A 706 25.94 15.61 76.90
CA LEU A 706 27.17 16.41 76.84
C LEU A 706 27.48 17.02 78.23
N ARG A 707 28.64 16.71 78.80
CA ARG A 707 29.08 17.23 80.10
C ARG A 707 30.00 18.43 79.98
N THR A 708 31.04 18.32 79.16
CA THR A 708 32.00 19.40 78.94
C THR A 708 32.39 19.51 77.47
N MET A 709 32.74 20.72 77.04
CA MET A 709 33.19 21.04 75.69
C MET A 709 34.70 21.37 75.69
N SER A 710 35.31 21.36 74.51
CA SER A 710 36.66 21.89 74.27
C SER A 710 36.74 23.39 74.62
N GLU A 711 37.95 23.90 74.83
CA GLU A 711 38.18 25.32 75.21
C GLU A 711 37.67 26.33 74.16
N ASP A 712 37.58 25.92 72.90
CA ASP A 712 37.02 26.72 71.80
C ASP A 712 35.50 26.54 71.62
N GLY A 713 34.87 25.67 72.41
CA GLY A 713 33.43 25.41 72.40
C GLY A 713 32.92 24.72 71.14
N LYS A 714 33.79 24.06 70.36
CA LYS A 714 33.41 23.44 69.08
C LYS A 714 33.29 21.92 69.13
N GLU A 715 33.96 21.27 70.07
CA GLU A 715 34.00 19.82 70.19
C GLU A 715 33.58 19.37 71.59
N GLU A 716 33.09 18.14 71.66
CA GLU A 716 32.68 17.49 72.90
C GLU A 716 33.95 16.96 73.58
N LYS A 717 34.14 17.27 74.86
CA LYS A 717 35.31 16.82 75.63
C LYS A 717 34.97 15.62 76.51
N GLU A 718 33.84 15.69 77.20
CA GLU A 718 33.32 14.62 78.04
C GLU A 718 31.82 14.44 77.82
N VAL A 719 31.41 13.17 77.72
CA VAL A 719 30.03 12.78 77.47
C VAL A 719 29.61 11.75 78.52
N GLU A 720 28.41 11.92 79.05
CA GLU A 720 27.77 10.97 79.96
C GLU A 720 26.91 9.98 79.17
N ILE A 721 27.17 8.69 79.33
CA ILE A 721 26.28 7.61 78.86
C ILE A 721 25.23 7.36 79.94
N GLN A 722 23.95 7.33 79.56
CA GLN A 722 22.82 7.20 80.49
C GLN A 722 22.28 5.78 80.65
N VAL A 723 22.70 4.87 79.76
CA VAL A 723 22.22 3.49 79.66
C VAL A 723 23.25 2.48 80.16
N ASP A 724 22.77 1.37 80.70
CA ASP A 724 23.55 0.20 81.12
C ASP A 724 23.11 -1.04 80.34
N GLY A 725 23.97 -2.06 80.28
CA GLY A 725 23.64 -3.34 79.64
C GLY A 725 23.77 -3.35 78.11
N VAL A 726 24.52 -2.39 77.54
CA VAL A 726 24.86 -2.35 76.11
C VAL A 726 25.65 -3.62 75.75
N LYS A 727 25.23 -4.30 74.69
CA LYS A 727 25.85 -5.57 74.27
C LYS A 727 26.95 -5.33 73.23
N GLU A 728 27.93 -6.22 73.21
CA GLU A 728 28.86 -6.29 72.08
C GLU A 728 28.09 -6.51 70.76
N GLY A 729 28.49 -5.79 69.71
CA GLY A 729 27.87 -5.84 68.39
C GLY A 729 26.58 -5.01 68.25
N GLU A 730 26.13 -4.33 69.30
CA GLU A 730 24.95 -3.47 69.23
C GLU A 730 25.23 -2.22 68.37
N ASN A 731 24.25 -1.84 67.55
CA ASN A 731 24.31 -0.72 66.61
C ASN A 731 25.49 -0.75 65.62
N ILE A 732 25.98 -1.95 65.28
CA ILE A 732 27.07 -2.16 64.31
C ILE A 732 26.59 -2.97 63.12
N ARG A 733 26.93 -2.51 61.91
CA ARG A 733 26.91 -3.34 60.70
C ARG A 733 28.26 -4.01 60.53
N GLU A 734 28.25 -5.33 60.69
CA GLU A 734 29.45 -6.16 60.50
C GLU A 734 29.85 -6.23 59.02
N VAL A 735 31.13 -6.56 58.77
CA VAL A 735 31.66 -6.67 57.40
C VAL A 735 30.84 -7.69 56.60
N GLY A 736 30.29 -7.25 55.47
CA GLY A 736 29.47 -8.10 54.59
C GLY A 736 28.13 -8.51 55.19
N SER A 737 27.60 -7.76 56.18
CA SER A 737 26.27 -8.03 56.76
C SER A 737 25.15 -7.94 55.72
N ASP A 738 25.28 -7.04 54.75
CA ASP A 738 24.27 -6.84 53.70
C ASP A 738 24.55 -7.76 52.52
N VAL A 739 25.80 -7.75 52.03
CA VAL A 739 26.26 -8.61 50.94
C VAL A 739 27.66 -9.12 51.25
N LYS A 740 27.81 -10.44 51.29
CA LYS A 740 29.12 -11.09 51.43
C LYS A 740 29.79 -11.23 50.07
N GLN A 741 31.09 -10.95 50.03
CA GLN A 741 31.91 -11.19 48.85
C GLN A 741 31.73 -12.62 48.34
N GLY A 742 31.63 -12.78 47.02
CA GLY A 742 31.46 -14.07 46.34
C GLY A 742 30.01 -14.58 46.29
N THR A 743 29.07 -13.95 46.99
CA THR A 743 27.63 -14.28 46.91
C THR A 743 27.09 -13.92 45.53
N VAL A 744 26.22 -14.77 44.96
CA VAL A 744 25.47 -14.44 43.74
C VAL A 744 24.43 -13.38 44.08
N ILE A 745 24.54 -12.21 43.45
CA ILE A 745 23.67 -11.05 43.70
C ILE A 745 22.60 -10.88 42.62
N LEU A 746 22.86 -11.36 41.41
CA LEU A 746 21.93 -11.39 40.29
C LEU A 746 22.16 -12.68 39.50
N ASN A 747 21.08 -13.32 39.06
CA ASN A 747 21.14 -14.59 38.33
C ASN A 747 21.23 -14.36 36.82
N LYS A 748 21.83 -15.32 36.11
CA LYS A 748 21.76 -15.41 34.65
C LYS A 748 20.29 -15.38 34.20
N GLY A 749 20.00 -14.58 33.18
CA GLY A 749 18.65 -14.43 32.61
C GLY A 749 17.79 -13.35 33.28
N GLU A 750 18.30 -12.69 34.32
CA GLU A 750 17.66 -11.49 34.89
C GLU A 750 17.92 -10.26 34.02
N THR A 751 16.90 -9.42 33.87
CA THR A 751 16.96 -8.16 33.16
C THR A 751 17.36 -7.04 34.11
N ILE A 752 18.33 -6.21 33.72
CA ILE A 752 18.67 -5.00 34.47
C ILE A 752 17.59 -3.94 34.19
N SER A 753 16.72 -3.70 35.15
CA SER A 753 15.54 -2.85 34.95
C SER A 753 15.87 -1.35 35.01
N GLY A 754 15.01 -0.54 34.40
CA GLY A 754 15.03 0.92 34.56
C GLY A 754 14.60 1.42 35.94
N VAL A 755 14.10 0.54 36.83
CA VAL A 755 13.73 0.88 38.22
C VAL A 755 14.98 1.22 39.05
N GLY A 756 16.13 0.66 38.68
CA GLY A 756 17.43 1.04 39.22
C GLY A 756 17.98 0.15 40.33
N GLY A 757 17.22 -0.84 40.80
CA GLY A 757 17.65 -1.75 41.87
C GLY A 757 18.85 -2.60 41.49
N GLU A 758 18.80 -3.24 40.31
CA GLU A 758 19.85 -4.16 39.85
C GLU A 758 21.17 -3.41 39.57
N ILE A 759 21.11 -2.28 38.86
CA ILE A 759 22.29 -1.45 38.56
C ILE A 759 22.91 -0.85 39.83
N GLY A 760 22.09 -0.43 40.80
CA GLY A 760 22.56 0.07 42.09
C GLY A 760 23.27 -1.02 42.90
N LEU A 761 22.74 -2.25 42.89
CA LEU A 761 23.37 -3.40 43.54
C LEU A 761 24.70 -3.77 42.89
N LEU A 762 24.77 -3.79 41.55
CA LEU A 762 26.04 -4.03 40.83
C LEU A 762 27.11 -2.98 41.19
N ALA A 763 26.71 -1.70 41.25
CA ALA A 763 27.61 -0.62 41.62
C ALA A 763 28.08 -0.71 43.08
N SER A 764 27.20 -1.09 44.01
CA SER A 764 27.53 -1.14 45.45
C SER A 764 28.56 -2.21 45.80
N VAL A 765 28.66 -3.28 45.00
CA VAL A 765 29.64 -4.37 45.19
C VAL A 765 30.88 -4.25 44.29
N GLY A 766 31.09 -3.11 43.64
CA GLY A 766 32.27 -2.84 42.81
C GLY A 766 32.31 -3.57 41.47
N VAL A 767 31.17 -4.01 40.92
CA VAL A 767 31.11 -4.64 39.60
C VAL A 767 31.12 -3.56 38.52
N SER A 768 32.25 -3.42 37.82
CA SER A 768 32.44 -2.44 36.74
C SER A 768 32.03 -2.93 35.35
N GLU A 769 31.96 -4.24 35.16
CA GLU A 769 31.62 -4.90 33.89
C GLU A 769 30.81 -6.17 34.17
N ALA A 770 29.82 -6.44 33.32
CA ALA A 770 28.99 -7.65 33.39
C ALA A 770 28.87 -8.27 31.99
N LYS A 771 28.76 -9.61 31.93
CA LYS A 771 28.40 -10.28 30.68
C LYS A 771 26.89 -10.25 30.50
N VAL A 772 26.45 -9.71 29.38
CA VAL A 772 25.05 -9.58 28.99
C VAL A 772 24.86 -10.18 27.60
N TYR A 773 23.61 -10.45 27.24
CA TYR A 773 23.29 -10.79 25.87
C TYR A 773 23.24 -9.52 25.00
N ARG A 774 23.78 -9.61 23.79
CA ARG A 774 23.75 -8.53 22.81
C ARG A 774 22.31 -8.24 22.42
N ARG A 775 21.94 -6.96 22.41
CA ARG A 775 20.63 -6.54 21.91
C ARG A 775 20.60 -6.64 20.38
N PRO A 776 19.56 -7.26 19.80
CA PRO A 776 19.39 -7.30 18.35
C PRO A 776 19.06 -5.90 17.81
N VAL A 777 19.57 -5.62 16.61
CA VAL A 777 19.16 -4.45 15.82
C VAL A 777 18.02 -4.85 14.89
N VAL A 778 16.97 -4.05 14.84
CA VAL A 778 15.75 -4.35 14.06
C VAL A 778 15.63 -3.40 12.88
N ALA A 779 15.46 -3.91 11.66
CA ALA A 779 15.13 -3.09 10.50
C ALA A 779 13.61 -3.13 10.22
N VAL A 780 13.01 -2.00 9.86
CA VAL A 780 11.58 -1.91 9.52
C VAL A 780 11.41 -1.31 8.12
N LEU A 781 10.58 -1.96 7.31
CA LEU A 781 10.27 -1.59 5.92
C LEU A 781 8.76 -1.67 5.66
N SER A 782 8.21 -0.70 4.92
CA SER A 782 6.87 -0.83 4.33
C SER A 782 6.99 -1.12 2.83
N THR A 783 6.04 -1.88 2.27
CA THR A 783 5.98 -2.22 0.84
C THR A 783 4.58 -1.91 0.31
N GLY A 784 4.50 -1.33 -0.88
CA GLY A 784 3.25 -1.04 -1.57
C GLY A 784 3.35 0.24 -2.39
N ASP A 785 2.95 0.18 -3.65
CA ASP A 785 2.95 1.35 -4.55
C ASP A 785 1.85 2.37 -4.18
N GLU A 786 0.85 1.95 -3.39
CA GLU A 786 -0.17 2.80 -2.78
C GLU A 786 0.33 3.60 -1.57
N ILE A 787 1.46 3.20 -0.98
CA ILE A 787 1.95 3.71 0.30
C ILE A 787 2.77 4.97 0.08
N VAL A 788 2.40 6.04 0.79
CA VAL A 788 3.12 7.33 0.77
C VAL A 788 3.64 7.69 2.16
N GLU A 789 4.70 8.49 2.22
CA GLU A 789 5.26 8.96 3.49
C GLU A 789 4.20 9.66 4.36
N TYR A 790 4.16 9.32 5.65
CA TYR A 790 3.17 9.83 6.59
C TYR A 790 3.24 11.36 6.76
N ASN A 791 4.42 11.94 6.53
CA ASN A 791 4.70 13.37 6.63
C ASN A 791 4.72 14.09 5.27
N ARG A 792 4.33 13.41 4.17
CA ARG A 792 4.29 14.04 2.84
C ARG A 792 3.31 15.21 2.85
N PRO A 793 3.74 16.43 2.47
CA PRO A 793 2.85 17.58 2.41
C PRO A 793 1.80 17.43 1.29
N GLY A 794 0.64 18.05 1.49
CA GLY A 794 -0.48 18.04 0.54
C GLY A 794 -1.45 16.87 0.72
N ASP A 795 -2.47 16.88 -0.12
CA ASP A 795 -3.55 15.89 -0.07
C ASP A 795 -3.13 14.54 -0.68
N LEU A 796 -3.89 13.50 -0.33
CA LEU A 796 -3.75 12.18 -0.93
C LEU A 796 -4.40 12.18 -2.32
N LYS A 797 -3.73 11.55 -3.28
CA LYS A 797 -4.34 11.24 -4.58
C LYS A 797 -5.18 9.97 -4.44
N LEU A 798 -6.09 9.77 -5.40
CA LEU A 798 -6.89 8.56 -5.46
C LEU A 798 -5.99 7.31 -5.45
N GLY A 799 -6.27 6.39 -4.52
CA GLY A 799 -5.52 5.16 -4.34
C GLY A 799 -4.29 5.27 -3.43
N GLU A 800 -3.91 6.47 -2.95
CA GLU A 800 -2.80 6.61 -2.01
C GLU A 800 -3.26 6.51 -0.55
N VAL A 801 -2.44 5.87 0.29
CA VAL A 801 -2.62 5.83 1.75
C VAL A 801 -1.30 6.15 2.46
N ARG A 802 -1.39 6.80 3.62
CA ARG A 802 -0.20 7.15 4.42
C ARG A 802 0.36 5.92 5.15
N ASP A 803 1.68 5.79 5.15
CA ASP A 803 2.41 4.74 5.87
C ASP A 803 2.28 4.92 7.39
N THR A 804 1.35 4.20 8.00
CA THR A 804 1.16 4.23 9.46
C THR A 804 1.89 3.09 10.17
N ASN A 805 2.13 1.96 9.48
CA ASN A 805 2.67 0.77 10.11
C ASN A 805 4.12 0.95 10.52
N ARG A 806 4.96 1.51 9.62
CA ARG A 806 6.39 1.64 9.86
C ARG A 806 6.68 2.46 11.11
N ILE A 807 6.07 3.63 11.23
CA ILE A 807 6.24 4.50 12.41
C ILE A 807 5.70 3.83 13.68
N THR A 808 4.56 3.13 13.61
CA THR A 808 3.99 2.39 14.74
C THR A 808 4.89 1.26 15.22
N LEU A 809 5.43 0.45 14.30
CA LEU A 809 6.33 -0.65 14.63
C LEU A 809 7.67 -0.16 15.14
N MET A 810 8.23 0.90 14.54
CA MET A 810 9.46 1.52 15.07
C MET A 810 9.28 2.04 16.49
N SER A 811 8.11 2.61 16.81
CA SER A 811 7.79 3.01 18.17
C SER A 811 7.71 1.81 19.11
N ALA A 812 7.04 0.73 18.68
CA ALA A 812 6.90 -0.48 19.49
C ALA A 812 8.26 -1.16 19.75
N VAL A 813 9.15 -1.22 18.76
CA VAL A 813 10.52 -1.75 18.93
C VAL A 813 11.31 -0.94 19.96
N ARG A 814 11.23 0.40 19.89
CA ARG A 814 11.94 1.30 20.81
C ARG A 814 11.42 1.25 22.24
N GLU A 815 10.11 1.07 22.43
CA GLU A 815 9.49 0.90 23.75
C GLU A 815 10.14 -0.24 24.53
N TRP A 816 10.45 -1.35 23.83
CA TRP A 816 11.13 -2.51 24.41
C TRP A 816 12.67 -2.36 24.49
N GLY A 817 13.22 -1.17 24.18
CA GLY A 817 14.64 -0.87 24.35
C GLY A 817 15.57 -1.40 23.25
N TYR A 818 15.03 -1.78 22.10
CA TYR A 818 15.81 -2.25 20.94
C TYR A 818 16.13 -1.10 19.97
N GLU A 819 17.27 -1.22 19.31
CA GLU A 819 17.67 -0.30 18.24
C GLU A 819 16.87 -0.59 16.97
N VAL A 820 16.44 0.47 16.27
CA VAL A 820 15.65 0.34 15.05
C VAL A 820 16.24 1.13 13.89
N ILE A 821 16.33 0.48 12.75
CA ILE A 821 16.75 1.03 11.46
C ILE A 821 15.51 1.19 10.58
N ASP A 822 15.31 2.42 10.10
CA ASP A 822 14.26 2.75 9.14
C ASP A 822 14.76 2.51 7.71
N LEU A 823 14.11 1.60 6.98
CA LEU A 823 14.41 1.32 5.57
C LEU A 823 13.47 2.06 4.60
N GLY A 824 12.51 2.83 5.12
CA GLY A 824 11.56 3.59 4.31
C GLY A 824 10.45 2.75 3.70
N ILE A 825 10.04 3.14 2.50
CA ILE A 825 9.00 2.49 1.69
C ILE A 825 9.69 1.90 0.44
N ALA A 826 9.55 0.59 0.20
CA ALA A 826 9.99 -0.06 -1.02
C ALA A 826 8.84 -0.18 -2.03
N SER A 827 9.15 0.06 -3.31
CA SER A 827 8.20 -0.17 -4.40
C SER A 827 7.97 -1.65 -4.65
N ASP A 828 6.79 -2.02 -5.13
CA ASP A 828 6.42 -3.39 -5.50
C ASP A 828 6.96 -3.79 -6.88
N LYS A 829 8.25 -3.48 -7.12
CA LYS A 829 8.96 -3.81 -8.36
C LYS A 829 10.04 -4.85 -8.10
N PRO A 830 10.10 -5.94 -8.89
CA PRO A 830 11.18 -6.91 -8.79
C PRO A 830 12.54 -6.21 -8.91
N GLY A 831 13.51 -6.59 -8.06
CA GLY A 831 14.83 -5.96 -7.96
C GLY A 831 14.93 -4.91 -6.85
N THR A 832 14.06 -3.88 -6.87
CA THR A 832 14.09 -2.81 -5.84
C THR A 832 13.83 -3.36 -4.43
N LEU A 833 12.79 -4.20 -4.28
CA LEU A 833 12.49 -4.87 -3.03
C LEU A 833 13.63 -5.79 -2.58
N GLU A 834 14.26 -6.50 -3.51
CA GLU A 834 15.39 -7.38 -3.20
C GLU A 834 16.59 -6.59 -2.65
N GLU A 835 16.95 -5.48 -3.30
CA GLU A 835 18.06 -4.63 -2.88
C GLU A 835 17.84 -4.04 -1.49
N THR A 836 16.64 -3.52 -1.21
CA THR A 836 16.28 -2.96 0.10
C THR A 836 16.31 -4.04 1.19
N LEU A 837 15.80 -5.25 0.92
CA LEU A 837 15.90 -6.37 1.85
C LEU A 837 17.36 -6.76 2.12
N ARG A 838 18.21 -6.81 1.07
CA ARG A 838 19.65 -7.09 1.23
C ARG A 838 20.39 -6.00 2.00
N ASP A 839 20.03 -4.74 1.86
CA ASP A 839 20.59 -3.66 2.69
C ASP A 839 20.19 -3.83 4.15
N GLY A 840 18.90 -4.06 4.41
CA GLY A 840 18.38 -4.32 5.76
C GLY A 840 19.07 -5.48 6.46
N LEU A 841 19.20 -6.62 5.77
CA LEU A 841 19.85 -7.83 6.30
C LEU A 841 21.35 -7.65 6.59
N ARG A 842 22.02 -6.68 5.95
CA ARG A 842 23.42 -6.34 6.23
C ARG A 842 23.58 -5.50 7.49
N ARG A 843 22.56 -4.72 7.85
CA ARG A 843 22.61 -3.71 8.92
C ARG A 843 21.86 -4.14 10.19
N ALA A 844 20.95 -5.11 10.09
CA ALA A 844 20.12 -5.56 11.19
C ALA A 844 20.24 -7.08 11.46
N ASP A 845 19.75 -7.52 12.62
CA ASP A 845 19.64 -8.92 13.03
C ASP A 845 18.28 -9.52 12.69
N LEU A 846 17.24 -8.69 12.78
CA LEU A 846 15.87 -9.01 12.46
C LEU A 846 15.29 -7.94 11.53
N LEU A 847 14.58 -8.36 10.49
CA LEU A 847 13.93 -7.46 9.54
C LEU A 847 12.41 -7.65 9.61
N ILE A 848 11.67 -6.55 9.71
CA ILE A 848 10.22 -6.50 9.71
C ILE A 848 9.76 -5.81 8.43
N THR A 849 8.88 -6.45 7.67
CA THR A 849 8.17 -5.81 6.56
C THR A 849 6.68 -5.68 6.86
N THR A 850 6.02 -4.69 6.27
CA THR A 850 4.56 -4.59 6.26
C THR A 850 4.03 -4.34 4.86
N GLY A 851 2.89 -4.95 4.53
CA GLY A 851 2.38 -4.97 3.16
C GLY A 851 2.95 -6.13 2.34
N GLY A 852 2.35 -6.41 1.18
CA GLY A 852 2.86 -7.44 0.27
C GLY A 852 2.98 -8.85 0.87
N VAL A 853 2.01 -9.29 1.70
CA VAL A 853 2.02 -10.63 2.36
C VAL A 853 0.78 -11.48 2.08
N SER A 854 -0.09 -11.06 1.16
CA SER A 854 -1.33 -11.77 0.83
C SER A 854 -1.16 -12.79 -0.32
N MET A 855 -2.14 -12.91 -1.21
CA MET A 855 -2.11 -13.70 -2.45
C MET A 855 -2.17 -12.81 -3.71
N GLY A 856 -1.98 -11.49 -3.54
CA GLY A 856 -2.12 -10.50 -4.60
C GLY A 856 -1.00 -10.55 -5.64
N GLU A 857 -1.25 -9.97 -6.81
CA GLU A 857 -0.31 -9.92 -7.93
C GLU A 857 1.02 -9.20 -7.60
N LEU A 858 0.96 -8.27 -6.65
CA LEU A 858 2.09 -7.48 -6.18
C LEU A 858 2.74 -8.04 -4.88
N ASP A 859 2.30 -9.20 -4.37
CA ASP A 859 3.00 -9.88 -3.26
C ASP A 859 4.29 -10.54 -3.79
N LEU A 860 5.33 -9.72 -3.91
CA LEU A 860 6.66 -10.12 -4.33
C LEU A 860 7.52 -10.60 -3.17
N LEU A 861 7.04 -10.50 -1.93
CA LEU A 861 7.88 -10.69 -0.76
C LEU A 861 8.23 -12.17 -0.54
N LYS A 862 7.23 -13.06 -0.52
CA LYS A 862 7.49 -14.51 -0.36
C LYS A 862 8.36 -15.06 -1.50
N PRO A 863 8.08 -14.73 -2.79
CA PRO A 863 8.96 -15.09 -3.90
C PRO A 863 10.38 -14.55 -3.75
N THR A 864 10.55 -13.30 -3.33
CA THR A 864 11.89 -12.68 -3.15
C THR A 864 12.68 -13.40 -2.05
N ILE A 865 12.02 -13.72 -0.92
CA ILE A 865 12.65 -14.48 0.18
C ILE A 865 13.14 -15.85 -0.30
N GLU A 866 12.26 -16.65 -0.92
CA GLU A 866 12.62 -18.03 -1.29
C GLU A 866 13.56 -18.11 -2.50
N ARG A 867 13.31 -17.29 -3.54
CA ARG A 867 13.97 -17.44 -4.85
C ARG A 867 15.21 -16.57 -4.99
N SER A 868 15.15 -15.32 -4.56
CA SER A 868 16.27 -14.36 -4.69
C SER A 868 17.21 -14.41 -3.50
N LEU A 869 16.67 -14.46 -2.28
CA LEU A 869 17.47 -14.43 -1.06
C LEU A 869 17.88 -15.83 -0.58
N GLY A 870 17.26 -16.89 -1.12
CA GLY A 870 17.53 -18.27 -0.72
C GLY A 870 17.10 -18.57 0.72
N GLY A 871 16.12 -17.81 1.23
CA GLY A 871 15.53 -17.98 2.54
C GLY A 871 14.54 -19.14 2.60
N THR A 872 14.23 -19.56 3.82
CA THR A 872 13.21 -20.56 4.13
C THR A 872 12.05 -19.88 4.84
N ILE A 873 10.85 -19.96 4.26
CA ILE A 873 9.61 -19.54 4.91
C ILE A 873 9.12 -20.70 5.76
N HIS A 874 9.02 -20.48 7.06
CA HIS A 874 8.60 -21.50 8.02
C HIS A 874 7.08 -21.57 8.13
N PHE A 875 6.42 -20.42 8.05
CA PHE A 875 4.97 -20.32 7.84
C PHE A 875 4.62 -19.01 7.15
N GLY A 876 3.50 -19.01 6.43
CA GLY A 876 2.95 -17.82 5.76
C GLY A 876 1.50 -17.49 6.13
N ARG A 877 0.86 -18.30 6.98
CA ARG A 877 -0.54 -18.14 7.40
C ARG A 877 -0.76 -18.66 8.81
N VAL A 878 -1.51 -17.90 9.61
CA VAL A 878 -1.86 -18.26 10.99
C VAL A 878 -3.37 -18.14 11.22
N ALA A 879 -3.96 -19.12 11.89
CA ALA A 879 -5.37 -19.18 12.28
C ALA A 879 -5.64 -18.21 13.43
N MET A 880 -5.77 -16.92 13.11
CA MET A 880 -6.03 -15.87 14.09
C MET A 880 -6.75 -14.68 13.48
N LYS A 881 -7.29 -13.82 14.36
CA LYS A 881 -7.89 -12.53 14.01
C LYS A 881 -7.47 -11.44 14.99
N PRO A 882 -7.06 -10.25 14.52
CA PRO A 882 -6.50 -9.99 13.18
C PRO A 882 -5.12 -10.67 13.01
N GLY A 883 -4.62 -10.84 11.78
CA GLY A 883 -3.24 -11.32 11.57
C GLY A 883 -3.01 -12.50 10.63
N LYS A 884 -4.06 -13.01 9.96
CA LYS A 884 -4.00 -14.21 9.10
C LYS A 884 -2.77 -14.34 8.18
N PRO A 885 -2.35 -13.32 7.40
CA PRO A 885 -1.26 -13.48 6.41
C PRO A 885 0.15 -13.24 6.99
N THR A 886 0.35 -13.39 8.30
CA THR A 886 1.68 -13.21 8.91
C THR A 886 2.64 -14.28 8.42
N THR A 887 3.85 -13.86 8.01
CA THR A 887 4.92 -14.74 7.53
C THR A 887 6.14 -14.64 8.42
N PHE A 888 6.78 -15.77 8.70
CA PHE A 888 8.07 -15.87 9.39
C PHE A 888 9.04 -16.68 8.56
N ALA A 889 10.25 -16.15 8.38
CA ALA A 889 11.26 -16.74 7.54
C ALA A 889 12.67 -16.56 8.13
N THR A 890 13.58 -17.41 7.68
CA THR A 890 15.02 -17.29 7.95
C THR A 890 15.79 -17.18 6.65
N ILE A 891 16.81 -16.33 6.62
CA ILE A 891 17.61 -16.07 5.43
C ILE A 891 19.08 -16.30 5.75
N PRO A 892 19.78 -17.19 5.02
CA PRO A 892 21.22 -17.34 5.15
C PRO A 892 21.93 -16.16 4.47
N VAL A 893 22.69 -15.38 5.23
CA VAL A 893 23.51 -14.27 4.73
C VAL A 893 24.97 -14.48 5.10
N LYS A 894 25.87 -13.72 4.47
CA LYS A 894 27.25 -13.61 4.94
C LYS A 894 27.37 -12.34 5.77
N ASP A 895 27.97 -12.45 6.94
CA ASP A 895 28.34 -11.28 7.73
C ASP A 895 29.56 -10.56 7.12
N ASN A 896 30.01 -9.49 7.77
CA ASN A 896 31.18 -8.73 7.34
C ASN A 896 32.50 -9.53 7.43
N SER A 897 32.52 -10.62 8.21
CA SER A 897 33.66 -11.55 8.30
C SER A 897 33.65 -12.62 7.21
N GLY A 898 32.58 -12.69 6.41
CA GLY A 898 32.37 -13.70 5.38
C GLY A 898 31.80 -15.02 5.90
N GLN A 899 31.52 -15.13 7.20
CA GLN A 899 30.87 -16.28 7.82
C GLN A 899 29.39 -16.30 7.45
N ARG A 900 28.86 -17.50 7.16
CA ARG A 900 27.43 -17.67 6.95
C ARG A 900 26.70 -17.57 8.30
N VAL A 901 25.78 -16.62 8.40
CA VAL A 901 24.89 -16.42 9.54
C VAL A 901 23.44 -16.45 9.07
N THR A 902 22.53 -16.82 9.95
CA THR A 902 21.10 -16.82 9.67
C THR A 902 20.47 -15.57 10.25
N LYS A 903 19.71 -14.84 9.43
CA LYS A 903 18.94 -13.66 9.84
C LYS A 903 17.44 -13.96 9.78
N ILE A 904 16.66 -13.26 10.58
CA ILE A 904 15.22 -13.47 10.69
C ILE A 904 14.47 -12.40 9.90
N VAL A 905 13.41 -12.81 9.22
CA VAL A 905 12.46 -11.89 8.58
C VAL A 905 11.05 -12.20 9.07
N PHE A 906 10.36 -11.16 9.53
CA PHE A 906 8.93 -11.16 9.76
C PHE A 906 8.24 -10.30 8.72
N SER A 907 7.17 -10.82 8.15
CA SER A 907 6.35 -10.07 7.21
C SER A 907 4.93 -9.99 7.75
N LEU A 908 4.58 -8.78 8.18
CA LEU A 908 3.34 -8.49 8.88
C LEU A 908 2.27 -7.97 7.91
N PRO A 909 0.98 -8.15 8.23
CA PRO A 909 -0.10 -7.68 7.35
C PRO A 909 -0.09 -6.15 7.19
N GLY A 910 -0.49 -5.65 6.01
CA GLY A 910 -0.56 -4.21 5.73
C GLY A 910 -1.61 -3.44 6.54
N ASN A 911 -2.58 -4.13 7.15
CA ASN A 911 -3.59 -3.50 7.99
C ASN A 911 -3.01 -3.09 9.36
N PRO A 912 -3.14 -1.82 9.79
CA PRO A 912 -2.39 -1.30 10.94
C PRO A 912 -2.59 -2.02 12.27
N ALA A 913 -3.83 -2.38 12.60
CA ALA A 913 -4.04 -3.12 13.85
C ALA A 913 -3.50 -4.55 13.77
N SER A 914 -3.52 -5.16 12.58
CA SER A 914 -2.96 -6.49 12.38
C SER A 914 -1.43 -6.46 12.55
N ALA A 915 -0.76 -5.46 11.98
CA ALA A 915 0.69 -5.28 12.13
C ALA A 915 1.09 -5.16 13.60
N LEU A 916 0.41 -4.32 14.38
CA LEU A 916 0.77 -4.12 15.79
C LEU A 916 0.47 -5.36 16.67
N VAL A 917 -0.67 -6.03 16.43
CA VAL A 917 -1.02 -7.27 17.16
C VAL A 917 0.00 -8.38 16.86
N THR A 918 0.33 -8.58 15.58
CA THR A 918 1.27 -9.62 15.15
C THR A 918 2.71 -9.32 15.54
N PHE A 919 3.10 -8.05 15.66
CA PHE A 919 4.37 -7.65 16.27
C PHE A 919 4.49 -8.17 17.71
N HIS A 920 3.51 -7.85 18.57
CA HIS A 920 3.55 -8.24 19.97
C HIS A 920 3.41 -9.76 20.17
N LEU A 921 2.65 -10.42 19.30
CA LEU A 921 2.46 -11.87 19.39
C LEU A 921 3.64 -12.67 18.85
N PHE A 922 4.32 -12.22 17.79
CA PHE A 922 5.32 -13.06 17.09
C PHE A 922 6.72 -12.46 17.09
N VAL A 923 6.84 -11.17 16.79
CA VAL A 923 8.15 -10.50 16.70
C VAL A 923 8.75 -10.32 18.09
N LEU A 924 7.95 -9.88 19.07
CA LEU A 924 8.43 -9.63 20.43
C LEU A 924 8.97 -10.90 21.12
N PRO A 925 8.31 -12.08 21.07
CA PRO A 925 8.92 -13.32 21.57
C PRO A 925 10.25 -13.68 20.90
N SER A 926 10.39 -13.44 19.58
CA SER A 926 11.66 -13.64 18.87
C SER A 926 12.75 -12.69 19.37
N LEU A 927 12.43 -11.40 19.55
CA LEU A 927 13.35 -10.42 20.12
C LEU A 927 13.78 -10.78 21.55
N HIS A 928 12.84 -11.25 22.38
CA HIS A 928 13.15 -11.74 23.73
C HIS A 928 14.10 -12.94 23.71
N LYS A 929 13.94 -13.86 22.76
CA LYS A 929 14.89 -14.96 22.59
C LYS A 929 16.27 -14.45 22.15
N LEU A 930 16.34 -13.55 21.17
CA LEU A 930 17.59 -12.94 20.69
C LEU A 930 18.32 -12.14 21.77
N SER A 931 17.61 -11.56 22.73
CA SER A 931 18.17 -10.85 23.88
C SER A 931 18.36 -11.72 25.12
N GLY A 932 18.08 -13.03 25.02
CA GLY A 932 18.26 -14.00 26.10
C GLY A 932 17.33 -13.79 27.31
N ALA A 933 16.23 -13.06 27.13
CA ALA A 933 15.22 -12.85 28.15
C ALA A 933 14.53 -14.18 28.53
N SER A 934 14.34 -14.39 29.84
CA SER A 934 13.69 -15.58 30.38
C SER A 934 12.18 -15.62 30.09
N THR A 935 11.51 -14.46 30.13
CA THR A 935 10.10 -14.30 29.79
C THR A 935 9.93 -13.92 28.31
N LYS A 936 9.12 -14.67 27.56
CA LYS A 936 8.89 -14.43 26.14
C LYS A 936 7.52 -13.79 25.90
N GLY A 937 7.50 -12.72 25.11
CA GLY A 937 6.27 -12.01 24.73
C GLY A 937 5.68 -11.13 25.83
N LEU A 938 4.41 -10.78 25.66
CA LEU A 938 3.66 -9.94 26.60
C LEU A 938 3.24 -10.70 27.88
N PRO A 939 3.16 -10.02 29.04
CA PRO A 939 2.59 -10.60 30.25
C PRO A 939 1.15 -11.08 30.02
N ARG A 940 0.89 -12.36 30.37
CA ARG A 940 -0.45 -12.97 30.36
C ARG A 940 -1.06 -12.86 31.76
N VAL A 941 -2.23 -12.24 31.86
CA VAL A 941 -2.96 -12.08 33.13
C VAL A 941 -4.43 -12.48 32.97
N PRO A 942 -5.05 -13.07 34.01
CA PRO A 942 -6.49 -13.29 34.02
C PRO A 942 -7.22 -11.95 34.25
N ALA A 943 -8.28 -11.70 33.48
CA ALA A 943 -9.19 -10.57 33.67
C ALA A 943 -10.65 -11.02 33.54
N VAL A 944 -11.57 -10.19 34.04
CA VAL A 944 -13.01 -10.39 33.92
C VAL A 944 -13.56 -9.45 32.85
N ILE A 945 -14.34 -9.96 31.89
CA ILE A 945 -14.93 -9.11 30.85
C ILE A 945 -16.09 -8.26 31.39
N SER A 946 -16.12 -6.98 31.04
CA SER A 946 -17.10 -5.99 31.56
C SER A 946 -18.43 -5.96 30.80
N HIS A 947 -18.46 -6.58 29.62
CA HIS A 947 -19.62 -6.73 28.73
C HIS A 947 -19.42 -7.97 27.85
N ASP A 948 -20.43 -8.32 27.06
CA ASP A 948 -20.39 -9.48 26.18
C ASP A 948 -19.42 -9.26 25.01
N PHE A 949 -18.64 -10.29 24.67
CA PHE A 949 -17.76 -10.29 23.50
C PHE A 949 -18.27 -11.26 22.44
N PRO A 950 -18.51 -10.85 21.18
CA PRO A 950 -18.83 -11.78 20.12
C PRO A 950 -17.64 -12.70 19.83
N LEU A 951 -17.91 -13.98 19.58
CA LEU A 951 -16.90 -14.98 19.22
C LEU A 951 -16.78 -15.11 17.70
N ASP A 952 -15.55 -15.35 17.22
CA ASP A 952 -15.23 -15.61 15.81
C ASP A 952 -14.85 -17.09 15.64
N PRO A 953 -15.06 -17.70 14.47
CA PRO A 953 -14.57 -19.05 14.19
C PRO A 953 -13.06 -19.23 14.37
N ARG A 954 -12.29 -18.13 14.37
CA ARG A 954 -10.85 -18.13 14.66
C ARG A 954 -10.58 -17.55 16.05
N PRO A 955 -9.48 -17.95 16.71
CA PRO A 955 -8.99 -17.24 17.89
C PRO A 955 -8.81 -15.75 17.60
N GLU A 956 -9.40 -14.91 18.45
CA GLU A 956 -9.37 -13.45 18.29
C GLU A 956 -8.53 -12.79 19.39
N TYR A 957 -7.61 -11.93 18.97
CA TYR A 957 -6.79 -11.07 19.84
C TYR A 957 -7.41 -9.69 19.83
N HIS A 958 -8.39 -9.51 20.71
CA HIS A 958 -9.29 -8.38 20.70
C HIS A 958 -8.69 -7.21 21.47
N ARG A 959 -8.63 -6.02 20.86
CA ARG A 959 -8.08 -4.82 21.53
C ARG A 959 -9.01 -4.35 22.63
N ALA A 960 -8.46 -4.21 23.84
CA ALA A 960 -9.21 -3.85 25.02
C ALA A 960 -8.46 -2.87 25.92
N VAL A 961 -9.24 -2.24 26.81
CA VAL A 961 -8.76 -1.49 27.96
C VAL A 961 -8.97 -2.36 29.19
N VAL A 962 -7.88 -2.66 29.89
CA VAL A 962 -7.86 -3.30 31.20
C VAL A 962 -7.67 -2.25 32.27
N THR A 963 -8.59 -2.21 33.22
CA THR A 963 -8.52 -1.35 34.41
C THR A 963 -8.54 -2.17 35.69
N VAL A 964 -8.01 -1.60 36.77
CA VAL A 964 -8.15 -2.18 38.11
C VAL A 964 -9.43 -1.65 38.75
N GLY A 965 -10.40 -2.54 39.01
CA GLY A 965 -11.62 -2.21 39.72
C GLY A 965 -11.38 -1.89 41.20
N LYS A 966 -12.38 -1.28 41.86
CA LYS A 966 -12.32 -0.98 43.31
C LYS A 966 -12.20 -2.23 44.19
N ASP A 967 -12.61 -3.38 43.66
CA ASP A 967 -12.48 -4.70 44.26
C ASP A 967 -11.08 -5.32 44.06
N GLY A 968 -10.17 -4.62 43.35
CA GLY A 968 -8.83 -5.09 43.02
C GLY A 968 -8.79 -6.07 41.84
N LEU A 969 -9.92 -6.34 41.18
CA LEU A 969 -9.97 -7.25 40.02
C LEU A 969 -9.65 -6.50 38.72
N LEU A 970 -8.96 -7.18 37.82
CA LEU A 970 -8.73 -6.68 36.46
C LEU A 970 -10.01 -6.84 35.63
N SER A 971 -10.50 -5.74 35.08
CA SER A 971 -11.69 -5.68 34.24
C SER A 971 -11.30 -5.33 32.81
N ALA A 972 -11.67 -6.16 31.84
CA ALA A 972 -11.37 -5.96 30.42
C ALA A 972 -12.60 -5.44 29.67
N THR A 973 -12.41 -4.34 28.95
CA THR A 973 -13.45 -3.66 28.17
C THR A 973 -12.97 -3.47 26.74
N SER A 974 -13.73 -3.94 25.74
CA SER A 974 -13.47 -3.67 24.32
C SER A 974 -13.24 -2.17 24.04
N THR A 975 -12.32 -1.87 23.13
CA THR A 975 -12.16 -0.52 22.56
C THR A 975 -13.26 -0.16 21.55
N GLY A 976 -14.27 -1.01 21.34
CA GLY A 976 -15.28 -0.85 20.31
C GLY A 976 -14.81 -1.41 18.96
N GLY A 977 -15.14 -0.72 17.86
CA GLY A 977 -14.97 -1.23 16.49
C GLY A 977 -13.62 -1.89 16.20
N GLN A 978 -13.64 -3.21 15.99
CA GLN A 978 -12.46 -4.07 15.80
C GLN A 978 -12.00 -4.23 14.34
N ARG A 979 -12.47 -3.40 13.40
CA ARG A 979 -11.98 -3.46 12.02
C ARG A 979 -10.45 -3.33 12.01
N SER A 980 -9.77 -4.18 11.25
CA SER A 980 -8.30 -4.28 11.26
C SER A 980 -7.62 -3.06 10.64
N SER A 981 -8.34 -2.31 9.81
CA SER A 981 -7.94 -1.02 9.24
C SER A 981 -8.14 0.16 10.20
N LYS A 982 -8.91 0.01 11.28
CA LYS A 982 -9.28 1.12 12.18
C LYS A 982 -8.16 1.43 13.18
N VAL A 983 -7.24 2.31 12.81
CA VAL A 983 -6.12 2.79 13.64
C VAL A 983 -6.60 3.38 14.97
N GLY A 984 -7.74 4.07 14.99
CA GLY A 984 -8.27 4.73 16.20
C GLY A 984 -8.50 3.79 17.39
N SER A 985 -8.74 2.50 17.15
CA SER A 985 -8.89 1.48 18.20
C SER A 985 -7.59 1.21 18.98
N LEU A 986 -6.43 1.52 18.38
CA LEU A 986 -5.12 1.30 19.00
C LEU A 986 -4.78 2.35 20.06
N ARG A 987 -5.37 3.55 19.97
CA ARG A 987 -5.04 4.67 20.86
C ARG A 987 -5.34 4.37 22.33
N SER A 988 -6.47 3.73 22.62
CA SER A 988 -6.93 3.47 23.99
C SER A 988 -6.56 2.08 24.48
N ALA A 989 -6.18 1.15 23.59
CA ALA A 989 -5.88 -0.22 23.97
C ALA A 989 -4.60 -0.29 24.81
N ASN A 990 -4.71 -0.88 26.00
CA ASN A 990 -3.55 -1.27 26.81
C ASN A 990 -3.42 -2.79 26.94
N ALA A 991 -4.29 -3.56 26.27
CA ALA A 991 -4.26 -5.02 26.33
C ALA A 991 -4.92 -5.68 25.11
N LEU A 992 -4.62 -6.97 24.91
CA LEU A 992 -5.27 -7.86 23.94
C LEU A 992 -5.97 -8.99 24.69
N VAL A 993 -7.30 -9.03 24.64
CA VAL A 993 -8.10 -10.13 25.19
C VAL A 993 -8.00 -11.32 24.24
N ILE A 994 -7.66 -12.50 24.78
CA ILE A 994 -7.60 -13.74 24.02
C ILE A 994 -8.99 -14.38 24.04
N LEU A 995 -9.70 -14.27 22.93
CA LEU A 995 -11.00 -14.90 22.74
C LEU A 995 -10.83 -16.25 22.05
N PRO A 996 -11.47 -17.31 22.55
CA PRO A 996 -11.43 -18.62 21.91
C PRO A 996 -12.18 -18.61 20.58
N SER A 997 -11.82 -19.54 19.69
CA SER A 997 -12.61 -19.82 18.50
C SER A 997 -13.99 -20.37 18.88
N GLY A 998 -15.07 -19.84 18.30
CA GLY A 998 -16.42 -20.31 18.56
C GLY A 998 -17.50 -19.56 17.78
N LYS A 999 -18.76 -19.89 18.07
CA LYS A 999 -19.93 -19.16 17.60
C LYS A 999 -20.65 -18.56 18.80
N GLY A 1000 -21.34 -17.43 18.62
CA GLY A 1000 -22.11 -16.76 19.69
C GLY A 1000 -21.30 -15.67 20.39
N LYS A 1001 -21.41 -15.59 21.72
CA LYS A 1001 -20.76 -14.55 22.54
C LYS A 1001 -20.25 -15.12 23.86
N LEU A 1002 -19.17 -14.54 24.38
CA LEU A 1002 -18.71 -14.74 25.74
C LEU A 1002 -19.42 -13.74 26.66
N GLU A 1003 -20.08 -14.24 27.70
CA GLU A 1003 -20.94 -13.42 28.56
C GLU A 1003 -20.16 -12.57 29.55
N LYS A 1004 -20.64 -11.35 29.81
CA LYS A 1004 -20.15 -10.47 30.87
C LYS A 1004 -19.91 -11.22 32.18
N GLY A 1005 -18.77 -10.95 32.82
CA GLY A 1005 -18.37 -11.62 34.07
C GLY A 1005 -17.53 -12.89 33.85
N SER A 1006 -17.38 -13.35 32.60
CA SER A 1006 -16.48 -14.46 32.27
C SER A 1006 -15.02 -14.09 32.53
N LYS A 1007 -14.23 -15.07 32.97
CA LYS A 1007 -12.77 -14.94 33.11
C LYS A 1007 -12.11 -15.27 31.78
N VAL A 1008 -11.21 -14.40 31.34
CA VAL A 1008 -10.43 -14.54 30.11
C VAL A 1008 -8.96 -14.27 30.39
N GLU A 1009 -8.09 -14.79 29.51
CA GLU A 1009 -6.70 -14.38 29.49
C GLU A 1009 -6.52 -13.11 28.66
N VAL A 1010 -5.64 -12.23 29.12
CA VAL A 1010 -5.32 -10.98 28.46
C VAL A 1010 -3.81 -10.79 28.40
N LEU A 1011 -3.32 -10.31 27.26
CA LEU A 1011 -1.95 -9.88 27.07
C LEU A 1011 -1.85 -8.39 27.31
N LEU A 1012 -1.04 -7.96 28.28
CA LEU A 1012 -0.87 -6.53 28.59
C LEU A 1012 0.11 -5.88 27.61
N LEU A 1013 -0.33 -4.83 26.91
CA LEU A 1013 0.49 -4.02 26.00
C LEU A 1013 1.24 -2.91 26.75
N SER A 1014 0.63 -2.38 27.81
CA SER A 1014 1.20 -1.33 28.66
C SER A 1014 0.70 -1.46 30.09
N ALA A 1015 1.09 -0.51 30.96
CA ALA A 1015 0.61 -0.46 32.33
C ALA A 1015 -0.93 -0.44 32.43
N VAL A 1016 -1.45 -1.12 33.45
CA VAL A 1016 -2.89 -1.13 33.75
C VAL A 1016 -3.32 0.26 34.23
N GLN A 1017 -4.48 0.71 33.79
CA GLN A 1017 -5.04 2.01 34.20
C GLN A 1017 -5.88 1.86 35.48
N ALA A 1018 -5.90 2.89 36.32
CA ALA A 1018 -6.88 2.97 37.40
C ALA A 1018 -8.28 3.21 36.82
N ALA A 1019 -9.29 2.53 37.37
CA ALA A 1019 -10.69 2.64 36.92
C ALA A 1019 -11.33 3.99 37.24
#